data_AF-A0A8C2DMP2-F1
#
_entry.id   AF-A0A8C2DMP2-F1
#
_cell.length_a   1.000
_cell.length_b   1.000
_cell.length_c   1.000
_cell.angle_alpha   90.00
_cell.angle_beta   90.00
_cell.angle_gamma   90.00
#
_symmetry.space_group_name_H-M   'P 1'
#
loop_
_entity.id
_entity.type
_entity.pdbx_description
1 polymer ?
#
loop_
_entity_poly.entity_id
_entity_poly.type
_entity_poly.pdbx_seq_one_letter_code
_entity_poly.pdbx_strand_id
1 'polypeptide(L)'
;MLNHCFLCRNEDLKEMLESSKESLKLEAMKRIVGLIAKGKNASELFPAVVKNVASKNIEDPNQLIRASALRVLSSIRVPIIVPIMMLSIKEASTDLSPYVRKTAAHAIQKLYSLDPDQKEHLIEVIEKLLKDKSTLVAGSVVMAFEEVCPDRIDLIHKNYRKLCNLLVDVEEWGQVVIIHMLTRYARTQFVSPWREVSYCLSSRNTLVVMAVSQLYWHLAPKHELSIITKSLVRLLRSHREVQYIVLQNIATMSIQRKGMFEPFMKSFYVRSTDATHIKTLKLEILTNLANEANISTILREFQTYVKSQDKAFAAATIQAIGRCATNISEVTDTCLNGLVLLLSNRDETVVAESVVVIKKLLQTQPSQHSDIIKHMAKLFDNITVSMARASILWLMGEYCEHVPKIAPDVLRKMAKTFTSEEDIVKLQTVNLAAKLYLTNSKQTKLLTQYILNLGKYDQSYDIRDRTRFIRQLIVPNEKSGALSKYARRILMAPKPAPVLQSAFKDRDRFQLGTLSHSLNSQANGYLELSDWPAVAPDQSVRIVEVVEPAGAPVFGKSKPGKSDEKFYSDSEEEEEEEEEGSSSEDSSSSSSEANLRFVLTSFCVHVESESESESEENSDDSNKSSSSQSDSEKKKKTLKNKKLQQQKPDSKDRYWSHAV
;
A
#
# COMPACT_ATOMS: atom_id res chain seq x y z
N MET A 1 -57.10 -24.34 -20.86
CA MET A 1 -56.42 -25.59 -21.28
C MET A 1 -55.00 -25.30 -21.80
N LEU A 2 -54.19 -24.53 -21.07
CA LEU A 2 -52.83 -24.12 -21.49
C LEU A 2 -51.76 -24.25 -20.37
N ASN A 3 -52.12 -24.75 -19.19
CA ASN A 3 -51.19 -24.96 -18.07
C ASN A 3 -50.73 -26.41 -17.92
N HIS A 4 -51.23 -27.35 -18.74
CA HIS A 4 -50.95 -28.78 -18.57
C HIS A 4 -49.73 -29.29 -19.37
N CYS A 5 -49.08 -28.44 -20.18
CA CYS A 5 -48.01 -28.85 -21.10
C CYS A 5 -46.59 -28.51 -20.60
N PHE A 6 -46.46 -27.90 -19.42
CA PHE A 6 -45.15 -27.59 -18.83
C PHE A 6 -44.60 -28.71 -17.93
N LEU A 7 -45.46 -29.59 -17.40
CA LEU A 7 -45.12 -30.64 -16.44
C LEU A 7 -44.47 -31.90 -17.07
N CYS A 8 -44.72 -32.20 -18.36
CA CYS A 8 -44.19 -33.41 -19.02
C CYS A 8 -42.86 -33.21 -19.77
N ARG A 9 -42.13 -32.10 -19.56
CA ARG A 9 -40.97 -31.78 -20.43
C ARG A 9 -39.68 -32.53 -20.08
N ASN A 10 -39.62 -33.22 -18.95
CA ASN A 10 -38.42 -33.86 -18.41
C ASN A 10 -38.64 -35.29 -17.88
N GLU A 11 -39.81 -35.90 -18.08
CA GLU A 11 -40.10 -37.27 -17.57
C GLU A 11 -39.15 -38.31 -18.17
N ASP A 12 -38.89 -38.23 -19.48
CA ASP A 12 -37.89 -39.07 -20.17
C ASP A 12 -36.51 -39.00 -19.51
N LEU A 13 -36.08 -37.80 -19.10
CA LEU A 13 -34.78 -37.61 -18.44
C LEU A 13 -34.79 -38.20 -17.03
N LYS A 14 -35.92 -38.14 -16.33
CA LYS A 14 -36.09 -38.74 -15.01
C LYS A 14 -36.03 -40.27 -15.08
N GLU A 15 -36.72 -40.87 -16.05
CA GLU A 15 -36.66 -42.31 -16.29
C GLU A 15 -35.25 -42.78 -16.69
N MET A 16 -34.57 -42.01 -17.55
CA MET A 16 -33.18 -42.30 -17.92
C MET A 16 -32.22 -42.20 -16.71
N LEU A 17 -32.47 -41.31 -15.75
CA LEU A 17 -31.70 -41.20 -14.50
C LEU A 17 -31.99 -42.34 -13.51
N GLU A 18 -33.21 -42.85 -13.47
CA GLU A 18 -33.63 -43.93 -12.59
C GLU A 18 -33.31 -45.33 -13.15
N SER A 19 -32.96 -45.43 -14.44
CA SER A 19 -32.53 -46.66 -15.10
C SER A 19 -31.35 -47.35 -14.41
N SER A 20 -31.25 -48.68 -14.54
CA SER A 20 -30.07 -49.44 -14.09
C SER A 20 -28.86 -49.28 -15.03
N LYS A 21 -29.08 -48.82 -16.27
CA LYS A 21 -28.03 -48.69 -17.29
C LYS A 21 -27.26 -47.39 -17.14
N GLU A 22 -25.95 -47.48 -16.95
CA GLU A 22 -25.06 -46.32 -16.78
C GLU A 22 -24.99 -45.42 -18.03
N SER A 23 -25.11 -45.99 -19.23
CA SER A 23 -25.15 -45.24 -20.49
C SER A 23 -26.33 -44.28 -20.59
N LEU A 24 -27.52 -44.70 -20.13
CA LEU A 24 -28.72 -43.86 -20.12
C LEU A 24 -28.60 -42.74 -19.09
N LYS A 25 -28.01 -43.02 -17.93
CA LYS A 25 -27.71 -41.98 -16.93
C LYS A 25 -26.74 -40.94 -17.47
N LEU A 26 -25.68 -41.36 -18.14
CA LEU A 26 -24.68 -40.47 -18.72
C LEU A 26 -25.27 -39.59 -19.82
N GLU A 27 -26.13 -40.15 -20.68
CA GLU A 27 -26.83 -39.38 -21.70
C GLU A 27 -27.83 -38.38 -21.09
N ALA A 28 -28.59 -38.79 -20.07
CA ALA A 28 -29.46 -37.89 -19.33
C ALA A 28 -28.68 -36.74 -18.68
N MET A 29 -27.56 -37.03 -18.03
CA MET A 29 -26.68 -36.03 -17.43
C MET A 29 -26.14 -35.04 -18.47
N LYS A 30 -25.70 -35.52 -19.64
CA LYS A 30 -25.25 -34.63 -20.75
C LYS A 30 -26.38 -33.72 -21.25
N ARG A 31 -27.59 -34.25 -21.40
CA ARG A 31 -28.76 -33.47 -21.80
C ARG A 31 -29.14 -32.43 -20.74
N ILE A 32 -29.09 -32.79 -19.46
CA ILE A 32 -29.32 -31.87 -18.33
C ILE A 32 -28.30 -30.73 -18.32
N VAL A 33 -27.00 -31.04 -18.49
CA VAL A 33 -25.95 -30.01 -18.63
C VAL A 33 -26.23 -29.10 -19.82
N GLY A 34 -26.69 -29.66 -20.95
CA GLY A 34 -27.11 -28.89 -22.12
C GLY A 34 -28.34 -28.00 -21.88
N LEU A 35 -29.27 -28.40 -21.00
CA LEU A 35 -30.41 -27.58 -20.57
C LEU A 35 -29.94 -26.42 -19.67
N ILE A 36 -29.05 -26.70 -18.71
CA ILE A 36 -28.47 -25.69 -17.81
C ILE A 36 -27.66 -24.66 -18.60
N ALA A 37 -26.82 -25.11 -19.55
CA ALA A 37 -26.03 -24.23 -20.41
C ALA A 37 -26.89 -23.31 -21.29
N LYS A 38 -28.12 -23.72 -21.61
CA LYS A 38 -29.11 -22.92 -22.35
C LYS A 38 -30.02 -22.07 -21.45
N GLY A 39 -29.77 -22.03 -20.13
CA GLY A 39 -30.57 -21.28 -19.17
C GLY A 39 -31.97 -21.86 -18.93
N LYS A 40 -32.21 -23.15 -19.24
CA LYS A 40 -33.50 -23.81 -19.00
C LYS A 40 -33.53 -24.42 -17.60
N ASN A 41 -34.66 -24.28 -16.91
CA ASN A 41 -34.87 -24.84 -15.58
C ASN A 41 -34.85 -26.37 -15.62
N ALA A 42 -33.96 -26.97 -14.83
CA ALA A 42 -33.83 -28.43 -14.64
C ALA A 42 -33.93 -28.83 -13.16
N SER A 43 -34.53 -27.97 -12.33
CA SER A 43 -34.63 -28.16 -10.87
C SER A 43 -35.43 -29.41 -10.47
N GLU A 44 -36.41 -29.83 -11.27
CA GLU A 44 -37.22 -31.02 -11.04
C GLU A 44 -36.40 -32.33 -11.05
N LEU A 45 -35.28 -32.34 -11.77
CA LEU A 45 -34.39 -33.48 -11.89
C LEU A 45 -33.35 -33.53 -10.76
N PHE A 46 -33.28 -32.49 -9.92
CA PHE A 46 -32.26 -32.33 -8.89
C PHE A 46 -32.19 -33.52 -7.90
N PRO A 47 -33.29 -34.03 -7.32
CA PRO A 47 -33.21 -35.18 -6.40
C PRO A 47 -32.66 -36.45 -7.06
N ALA A 48 -33.05 -36.71 -8.31
CA ALA A 48 -32.60 -37.86 -9.08
C ALA A 48 -31.11 -37.76 -9.46
N VAL A 49 -30.64 -36.56 -9.77
CA VAL A 49 -29.22 -36.29 -10.02
C VAL A 49 -28.39 -36.47 -8.75
N VAL A 50 -28.83 -35.91 -7.62
CA VAL A 50 -28.10 -36.03 -6.33
C VAL A 50 -28.01 -37.48 -5.88
N LYS A 51 -29.09 -38.27 -5.99
CA LYS A 51 -29.09 -39.70 -5.68
C LYS A 51 -28.04 -40.48 -6.48
N ASN A 52 -27.89 -40.15 -7.76
CA ASN A 52 -26.94 -40.83 -8.64
C ASN A 52 -25.48 -40.37 -8.45
N VAL A 53 -25.25 -39.13 -8.01
CA VAL A 53 -23.91 -38.53 -7.94
C VAL A 53 -23.30 -38.59 -6.53
N ALA A 54 -24.09 -38.50 -5.47
CA ALA A 54 -23.57 -38.42 -4.10
C ALA A 54 -23.52 -39.79 -3.40
N SER A 55 -24.65 -40.52 -3.35
CA SER A 55 -24.78 -41.71 -2.49
C SER A 55 -23.88 -42.89 -2.90
N LYS A 56 -23.57 -43.06 -4.19
CA LYS A 56 -22.71 -44.17 -4.66
C LYS A 56 -21.21 -43.85 -4.67
N ASN A 57 -20.85 -42.56 -4.66
CA ASN A 57 -19.50 -42.12 -4.98
C ASN A 57 -18.66 -41.77 -3.75
N ILE A 58 -19.27 -41.69 -2.56
CA ILE A 58 -18.56 -41.40 -1.29
C ILE A 58 -17.75 -42.62 -0.81
N GLU A 59 -18.16 -43.84 -1.15
CA GLU A 59 -17.46 -45.09 -0.78
C GLU A 59 -16.60 -45.66 -1.92
N ASP A 60 -16.44 -44.92 -3.02
CA ASP A 60 -15.68 -45.39 -4.18
C ASP A 60 -14.19 -45.59 -3.83
N PRO A 61 -13.50 -46.64 -4.33
CA PRO A 61 -12.08 -46.84 -4.07
C PRO A 61 -11.19 -45.66 -4.54
N ASN A 62 -11.62 -44.90 -5.55
CA ASN A 62 -10.90 -43.78 -6.10
C ASN A 62 -11.11 -42.50 -5.27
N GLN A 63 -10.01 -42.01 -4.68
CA GLN A 63 -9.97 -40.76 -3.92
C GLN A 63 -10.53 -39.53 -4.67
N LEU A 64 -10.38 -39.46 -5.99
CA LEU A 64 -10.86 -38.33 -6.79
C LEU A 64 -12.39 -38.33 -6.90
N ILE A 65 -12.98 -39.53 -6.99
CA ILE A 65 -14.43 -39.71 -7.05
C ILE A 65 -15.04 -39.38 -5.70
N ARG A 66 -14.46 -39.89 -4.60
CA ARG A 66 -14.89 -39.54 -3.23
C ARG A 66 -14.84 -38.04 -2.95
N ALA A 67 -13.71 -37.40 -3.26
CA ALA A 67 -13.56 -35.95 -3.07
C ALA A 67 -14.55 -35.16 -3.93
N SER A 68 -14.77 -35.55 -5.19
CA SER A 68 -15.72 -34.88 -6.07
C SER A 68 -17.16 -35.02 -5.56
N ALA A 69 -17.54 -36.20 -5.08
CA ALA A 69 -18.84 -36.44 -4.47
C ALA A 69 -19.06 -35.53 -3.24
N LEU A 70 -18.06 -35.42 -2.36
CA LEU A 70 -18.12 -34.53 -1.19
C LEU A 70 -18.21 -33.05 -1.59
N ARG A 71 -17.51 -32.63 -2.66
CA ARG A 71 -17.64 -31.26 -3.20
C ARG A 71 -19.03 -30.97 -3.73
N VAL A 72 -19.63 -31.92 -4.43
CA VAL A 72 -21.00 -31.79 -4.95
C VAL A 72 -21.98 -31.70 -3.79
N LEU A 73 -21.90 -32.63 -2.84
CA LEU A 73 -22.77 -32.68 -1.67
C LEU A 73 -22.67 -31.37 -0.85
N SER A 74 -21.46 -30.89 -0.60
CA SER A 74 -21.24 -29.63 0.14
C SER A 74 -21.63 -28.36 -0.60
N SER A 75 -21.84 -28.42 -1.91
CA SER A 75 -22.28 -27.25 -2.69
C SER A 75 -23.81 -27.10 -2.73
N ILE A 76 -24.54 -28.08 -2.20
CA ILE A 76 -26.01 -28.04 -2.11
C ILE A 76 -26.41 -27.11 -0.95
N ARG A 77 -27.06 -26.00 -1.27
CA ARG A 77 -27.51 -24.99 -0.28
C ARG A 77 -28.96 -25.24 0.17
N VAL A 78 -29.25 -26.46 0.65
CA VAL A 78 -30.58 -26.85 1.16
C VAL A 78 -30.44 -27.36 2.59
N PRO A 79 -31.07 -26.76 3.60
CA PRO A 79 -30.88 -27.13 5.02
C PRO A 79 -31.13 -28.61 5.34
N ILE A 80 -32.02 -29.27 4.60
CA ILE A 80 -32.36 -30.70 4.79
C ILE A 80 -31.13 -31.62 4.64
N ILE A 81 -30.10 -31.22 3.88
CA ILE A 81 -28.89 -32.02 3.67
C ILE A 81 -27.87 -31.89 4.81
N VAL A 82 -28.05 -30.94 5.75
CA VAL A 82 -27.07 -30.63 6.80
C VAL A 82 -26.64 -31.86 7.62
N PRO A 83 -27.55 -32.72 8.12
CA PRO A 83 -27.14 -33.90 8.88
C PRO A 83 -26.33 -34.90 8.05
N ILE A 84 -26.69 -35.08 6.78
CA ILE A 84 -25.98 -35.97 5.85
C ILE A 84 -24.59 -35.40 5.56
N MET A 85 -24.50 -34.09 5.33
CA MET A 85 -23.23 -33.40 5.11
C MET A 85 -22.30 -33.48 6.33
N MET A 86 -22.84 -33.30 7.54
CA MET A 86 -22.08 -33.47 8.78
C MET A 86 -21.46 -34.87 8.89
N LEU A 87 -22.26 -35.91 8.61
CA LEU A 87 -21.78 -37.29 8.66
C LEU A 87 -20.69 -37.54 7.61
N SER A 88 -20.92 -37.13 6.35
CA SER A 88 -19.95 -37.29 5.27
C SER A 88 -18.64 -36.53 5.52
N ILE A 89 -18.70 -35.36 6.16
CA ILE A 89 -17.50 -34.61 6.55
C ILE A 89 -16.72 -35.33 7.66
N LYS A 90 -17.42 -35.88 8.67
CA LYS A 90 -16.79 -36.66 9.74
C LYS A 90 -16.08 -37.89 9.19
N GLU A 91 -16.70 -38.63 8.29
CA GLU A 91 -16.10 -39.80 7.61
C GLU A 91 -14.91 -39.40 6.73
N ALA A 92 -15.08 -38.35 5.91
CA ALA A 92 -14.01 -37.85 5.03
C ALA A 92 -12.82 -37.27 5.79
N SER A 93 -13.00 -36.80 7.04
CA SER A 93 -11.90 -36.32 7.89
C SER A 93 -10.91 -37.44 8.29
N THR A 94 -11.36 -38.70 8.24
CA THR A 94 -10.57 -39.89 8.55
C THR A 94 -10.09 -40.66 7.32
N ASP A 95 -10.33 -40.14 6.12
CA ASP A 95 -9.95 -40.82 4.88
C ASP A 95 -8.42 -41.02 4.80
N LEU A 96 -7.97 -42.12 4.19
CA LEU A 96 -6.55 -42.40 3.98
C LEU A 96 -5.88 -41.34 3.08
N SER A 97 -6.63 -40.80 2.11
CA SER A 97 -6.13 -39.82 1.15
C SER A 97 -6.11 -38.40 1.74
N PRO A 98 -4.96 -37.70 1.71
CA PRO A 98 -4.89 -36.28 2.05
C PRO A 98 -5.77 -35.39 1.17
N TYR A 99 -6.03 -35.79 -0.08
CA TYR A 99 -6.86 -35.01 -1.01
C TYR A 99 -8.33 -34.97 -0.58
N VAL A 100 -8.85 -36.09 -0.07
CA VAL A 100 -10.22 -36.18 0.46
C VAL A 100 -10.32 -35.40 1.77
N ARG A 101 -9.32 -35.51 2.66
CA ARG A 101 -9.27 -34.72 3.91
C ARG A 101 -9.18 -33.21 3.66
N LYS A 102 -8.38 -32.77 2.67
CA LYS A 102 -8.35 -31.38 2.19
C LYS A 102 -9.73 -30.91 1.74
N THR A 103 -10.43 -31.77 1.00
CA THR A 103 -11.79 -31.48 0.52
C THR A 103 -12.80 -31.41 1.66
N ALA A 104 -12.67 -32.27 2.68
CA ALA A 104 -13.47 -32.21 3.89
C ALA A 104 -13.29 -30.87 4.61
N ALA A 105 -12.05 -30.36 4.73
CA ALA A 105 -11.79 -29.05 5.31
C ALA A 105 -12.49 -27.90 4.55
N HIS A 106 -12.51 -27.94 3.21
CA HIS A 106 -13.26 -26.96 2.41
C HIS A 106 -14.78 -27.09 2.55
N ALA A 107 -15.30 -28.30 2.79
CA ALA A 107 -16.73 -28.53 2.99
C ALA A 107 -17.22 -27.92 4.32
N ILE A 108 -16.37 -27.83 5.33
CA ILE A 108 -16.68 -27.21 6.64
C ILE A 108 -17.14 -25.76 6.47
N GLN A 109 -16.45 -24.96 5.65
CA GLN A 109 -16.82 -23.55 5.41
C GLN A 109 -18.24 -23.43 4.82
N LYS A 110 -18.56 -24.30 3.85
CA LYS A 110 -19.87 -24.29 3.18
C LYS A 110 -20.99 -24.71 4.12
N LEU A 111 -20.74 -25.72 4.94
CA LEU A 111 -21.67 -26.18 5.95
C LEU A 111 -21.93 -25.11 7.01
N TYR A 112 -20.88 -24.45 7.52
CA TYR A 112 -21.03 -23.35 8.48
C TYR A 112 -21.84 -22.18 7.90
N SER A 113 -21.64 -21.86 6.61
CA SER A 113 -22.45 -20.84 5.93
C SER A 113 -23.91 -21.23 5.72
N LEU A 114 -24.24 -22.53 5.78
CA LEU A 114 -25.60 -23.05 5.63
C LEU A 114 -26.32 -23.17 6.98
N ASP A 115 -25.61 -23.64 8.01
CA ASP A 115 -26.14 -23.82 9.36
C ASP A 115 -25.05 -23.52 10.43
N PRO A 116 -25.07 -22.32 11.04
CA PRO A 116 -24.14 -21.94 12.10
C PRO A 116 -24.30 -22.76 13.40
N ASP A 117 -25.43 -23.44 13.62
CA ASP A 117 -25.70 -24.16 14.87
C ASP A 117 -24.78 -25.39 15.05
N GLN A 118 -24.23 -25.92 13.95
CA GLN A 118 -23.31 -27.06 13.97
C GLN A 118 -21.85 -26.70 14.33
N LYS A 119 -21.59 -25.47 14.78
CA LYS A 119 -20.25 -24.95 15.07
C LYS A 119 -19.42 -25.85 15.99
N GLU A 120 -20.00 -26.38 17.06
CA GLU A 120 -19.27 -27.22 18.03
C GLU A 120 -18.74 -28.51 17.38
N HIS A 121 -19.60 -29.21 16.63
CA HIS A 121 -19.22 -30.42 15.91
C HIS A 121 -18.18 -30.16 14.82
N LEU A 122 -18.24 -28.99 14.18
CA LEU A 122 -17.24 -28.58 13.18
C LEU A 122 -15.87 -28.31 13.82
N ILE A 123 -15.86 -27.72 15.03
CA ILE A 123 -14.62 -27.47 15.78
C ILE A 123 -13.90 -28.78 16.11
N GLU A 124 -14.62 -29.83 16.51
CA GLU A 124 -14.04 -31.16 16.76
C GLU A 124 -13.32 -31.71 15.51
N VAL A 125 -13.95 -31.56 14.34
CA VAL A 125 -13.37 -32.01 13.07
C VAL A 125 -12.14 -31.16 12.71
N ILE A 126 -12.20 -29.84 12.89
CA ILE A 126 -11.06 -28.94 12.66
C ILE A 126 -9.88 -29.30 13.58
N GLU A 127 -10.11 -29.54 14.88
CA GLU A 127 -9.04 -29.92 15.82
C GLU A 127 -8.35 -31.20 15.37
N LYS A 128 -9.12 -32.19 14.91
CA LYS A 128 -8.59 -33.44 14.37
C LYS A 128 -7.74 -33.20 13.12
N LEU A 129 -8.23 -32.39 12.19
CA LEU A 129 -7.53 -32.09 10.93
C LEU A 129 -6.29 -31.21 11.14
N LEU A 130 -6.25 -30.33 12.15
CA LEU A 130 -5.05 -29.55 12.50
C LEU A 130 -3.89 -30.45 12.98
N LYS A 131 -4.20 -31.61 13.58
CA LYS A 131 -3.21 -32.61 14.00
C LYS A 131 -2.63 -33.41 12.82
N ASP A 132 -3.21 -33.32 11.62
CA ASP A 132 -2.75 -34.06 10.42
C ASP A 132 -1.32 -33.69 10.00
N LYS A 133 -0.50 -34.68 9.65
CA LYS A 133 0.90 -34.49 9.23
C LYS A 133 1.03 -33.99 7.78
N SER A 134 -0.01 -34.09 6.97
CA SER A 134 0.06 -33.72 5.55
C SER A 134 0.04 -32.21 5.30
N THR A 135 1.00 -31.71 4.51
CA THR A 135 1.08 -30.30 4.07
C THR A 135 -0.09 -29.89 3.18
N LEU A 136 -0.65 -30.83 2.41
CA LEU A 136 -1.77 -30.57 1.49
C LEU A 136 -3.07 -30.16 2.22
N VAL A 137 -3.21 -30.59 3.47
CA VAL A 137 -4.42 -30.37 4.28
C VAL A 137 -4.31 -29.10 5.11
N ALA A 138 -3.10 -28.76 5.57
CA ALA A 138 -2.83 -27.66 6.51
C ALA A 138 -3.44 -26.32 6.07
N GLY A 139 -3.23 -25.89 4.82
CA GLY A 139 -3.76 -24.62 4.32
C GLY A 139 -5.30 -24.56 4.33
N SER A 140 -5.96 -25.62 3.88
CA SER A 140 -7.43 -25.69 3.83
C SER A 140 -8.06 -25.76 5.22
N VAL A 141 -7.39 -26.40 6.19
CA VAL A 141 -7.87 -26.46 7.58
C VAL A 141 -7.74 -25.11 8.27
N VAL A 142 -6.63 -24.39 8.07
CA VAL A 142 -6.48 -23.04 8.63
C VAL A 142 -7.50 -22.07 8.00
N MET A 143 -7.81 -22.24 6.71
CA MET A 143 -8.90 -21.48 6.07
C MET A 143 -10.26 -21.78 6.70
N ALA A 144 -10.54 -23.05 7.03
CA ALA A 144 -11.77 -23.42 7.73
C ALA A 144 -11.80 -22.88 9.17
N PHE A 145 -10.66 -22.87 9.86
CA PHE A 145 -10.52 -22.31 11.20
C PHE A 145 -10.83 -20.81 11.24
N GLU A 146 -10.25 -20.03 10.31
CA GLU A 146 -10.50 -18.57 10.23
C GLU A 146 -11.98 -18.22 10.02
N GLU A 147 -12.73 -19.05 9.27
CA GLU A 147 -14.14 -18.81 8.99
C GLU A 147 -15.06 -19.23 10.16
N VAL A 148 -14.79 -20.38 10.80
CA VAL A 148 -15.67 -20.97 11.81
C VAL A 148 -15.40 -20.43 13.22
N CYS A 149 -14.13 -20.31 13.59
CA CYS A 149 -13.74 -20.03 14.98
C CYS A 149 -12.45 -19.18 15.08
N PRO A 150 -12.45 -17.93 14.60
CA PRO A 150 -11.29 -17.04 14.71
C PRO A 150 -10.88 -16.78 16.18
N ASP A 151 -11.83 -16.85 17.12
CA ASP A 151 -11.59 -16.54 18.54
C ASP A 151 -10.93 -17.68 19.32
N ARG A 152 -10.95 -18.93 18.81
CA ARG A 152 -10.43 -20.11 19.53
C ARG A 152 -8.95 -20.34 19.28
N ILE A 153 -8.14 -19.39 19.75
CA ILE A 153 -6.68 -19.39 19.61
C ILE A 153 -6.02 -20.62 20.27
N ASP A 154 -6.67 -21.24 21.27
CA ASP A 154 -6.27 -22.50 21.93
C ASP A 154 -5.87 -23.62 20.96
N LEU A 155 -6.61 -23.74 19.84
CA LEU A 155 -6.40 -24.80 18.84
C LEU A 155 -5.12 -24.58 18.03
N ILE A 156 -4.77 -23.30 17.83
CA ILE A 156 -3.56 -22.89 17.13
C ILE A 156 -2.35 -22.98 18.03
N HIS A 157 -2.48 -22.63 19.33
CA HIS A 157 -1.36 -22.69 20.29
C HIS A 157 -0.60 -24.02 20.24
N LYS A 158 -1.33 -25.14 20.28
CA LYS A 158 -0.76 -26.50 20.25
C LYS A 158 -0.05 -26.83 18.94
N ASN A 159 -0.49 -26.23 17.83
CA ASN A 159 -0.02 -26.55 16.48
C ASN A 159 0.86 -25.45 15.87
N TYR A 160 1.13 -24.37 16.60
CA TYR A 160 1.81 -23.17 16.09
C TYR A 160 3.18 -23.49 15.48
N ARG A 161 4.08 -24.14 16.24
CA ARG A 161 5.43 -24.50 15.77
C ARG A 161 5.39 -25.41 14.55
N LYS A 162 4.45 -26.36 14.54
CA LYS A 162 4.23 -27.26 13.41
C LYS A 162 3.81 -26.48 12.16
N LEU A 163 2.85 -25.55 12.27
CA LEU A 163 2.42 -24.73 11.14
C LEU A 163 3.55 -23.84 10.61
N CYS A 164 4.39 -23.27 11.49
CA CYS A 164 5.57 -22.49 11.10
C CYS A 164 6.59 -23.33 10.32
N ASN A 165 6.88 -24.56 10.77
CA ASN A 165 7.83 -25.45 10.12
C ASN A 165 7.29 -25.96 8.77
N LEU A 166 6.00 -26.30 8.70
CA LEU A 166 5.37 -26.79 7.47
C LEU A 166 5.13 -25.69 6.43
N LEU A 167 5.15 -24.41 6.83
CA LEU A 167 4.77 -23.29 5.95
C LEU A 167 5.53 -23.29 4.62
N VAL A 168 6.82 -23.63 4.62
CA VAL A 168 7.66 -23.64 3.42
C VAL A 168 7.19 -24.69 2.40
N ASP A 169 6.67 -25.82 2.87
CA ASP A 169 6.25 -26.97 2.07
C ASP A 169 4.76 -26.97 1.70
N VAL A 170 3.99 -25.99 2.20
CA VAL A 170 2.57 -25.82 1.89
C VAL A 170 2.40 -25.13 0.53
N GLU A 171 1.30 -25.43 -0.17
CA GLU A 171 0.93 -24.76 -1.42
C GLU A 171 0.76 -23.24 -1.24
N GLU A 172 0.89 -22.46 -2.31
CA GLU A 172 1.01 -21.01 -2.22
C GLU A 172 -0.25 -20.33 -1.65
N TRP A 173 -1.43 -20.88 -1.95
CA TRP A 173 -2.69 -20.40 -1.37
C TRP A 173 -2.77 -20.67 0.12
N GLY A 174 -2.33 -21.85 0.55
CA GLY A 174 -2.25 -22.22 1.96
C GLY A 174 -1.25 -21.37 2.72
N GLN A 175 -0.10 -21.06 2.13
CA GLN A 175 0.91 -20.18 2.73
C GLN A 175 0.34 -18.81 3.08
N VAL A 176 -0.41 -18.20 2.17
CA VAL A 176 -1.00 -16.86 2.36
C VAL A 176 -2.02 -16.87 3.50
N VAL A 177 -2.89 -17.89 3.54
CA VAL A 177 -3.89 -18.03 4.61
C VAL A 177 -3.21 -18.24 5.97
N ILE A 178 -2.20 -19.11 6.03
CA ILE A 178 -1.45 -19.36 7.26
C ILE A 178 -0.72 -18.09 7.70
N ILE A 179 -0.08 -17.35 6.80
CA ILE A 179 0.60 -16.09 7.13
C ILE A 179 -0.38 -15.06 7.70
N HIS A 180 -1.58 -14.91 7.12
CA HIS A 180 -2.60 -14.00 7.65
C HIS A 180 -3.06 -14.40 9.06
N MET A 181 -3.31 -15.70 9.29
CA MET A 181 -3.65 -16.23 10.61
C MET A 181 -2.51 -15.98 11.61
N LEU A 182 -1.26 -16.29 11.23
CA LEU A 182 -0.07 -16.07 12.05
C LEU A 182 0.13 -14.58 12.37
N THR A 183 -0.21 -13.68 11.43
CA THR A 183 -0.15 -12.22 11.66
C THR A 183 -1.10 -11.81 12.80
N ARG A 184 -2.34 -12.30 12.77
CA ARG A 184 -3.36 -12.03 13.82
C ARG A 184 -3.00 -12.69 15.14
N TYR A 185 -2.58 -13.95 15.08
CA TYR A 185 -2.09 -14.70 16.23
C TYR A 185 -0.92 -13.96 16.90
N ALA A 186 0.07 -13.53 16.13
CA ALA A 186 1.24 -12.91 16.70
C ALA A 186 0.94 -11.58 17.38
N ARG A 187 0.04 -10.79 16.79
CA ARG A 187 -0.43 -9.52 17.38
C ARG A 187 -1.18 -9.70 18.68
N THR A 188 -1.84 -10.83 18.91
CA THR A 188 -2.57 -11.10 20.15
C THR A 188 -1.75 -11.82 21.21
N GLN A 189 -0.66 -12.51 20.81
CA GLN A 189 0.02 -13.51 21.64
C GLN A 189 1.49 -13.22 21.96
N PHE A 190 2.14 -12.31 21.24
CA PHE A 190 3.52 -11.91 21.52
C PHE A 190 3.59 -10.45 21.95
N VAL A 191 4.68 -10.08 22.63
CA VAL A 191 5.02 -8.69 22.92
C VAL A 191 5.89 -8.14 21.79
N SER A 192 5.71 -6.87 21.44
CA SER A 192 6.52 -6.21 20.42
C SER A 192 7.98 -6.03 20.88
N PRO A 193 9.00 -6.20 20.01
CA PRO A 193 8.99 -6.74 18.66
C PRO A 193 9.23 -8.27 18.61
N TRP A 194 8.56 -8.94 17.68
CA TRP A 194 8.69 -10.38 17.47
C TRP A 194 9.98 -10.68 16.66
N ARG A 195 10.88 -11.52 17.20
CA ARG A 195 12.24 -11.76 16.64
C ARG A 195 12.39 -13.02 15.78
N GLU A 196 11.34 -13.83 15.64
CA GLU A 196 11.39 -15.13 14.94
C GLU A 196 10.83 -15.09 13.50
N VAL A 197 10.86 -13.93 12.82
CA VAL A 197 10.45 -13.85 11.41
C VAL A 197 11.67 -14.07 10.50
N SER A 198 11.99 -15.32 10.16
CA SER A 198 12.85 -15.61 9.00
C SER A 198 12.09 -16.50 8.03
N TYR A 199 11.26 -15.87 7.18
CA TYR A 199 10.49 -16.58 6.16
C TYR A 199 10.97 -16.19 4.76
N CYS A 200 10.91 -17.15 3.83
CA CYS A 200 11.48 -17.04 2.50
C CYS A 200 10.89 -15.88 1.68
N LEU A 201 11.59 -14.75 1.67
CA LEU A 201 11.33 -13.58 0.80
C LEU A 201 11.66 -13.84 -0.69
N SER A 202 12.16 -15.04 -1.02
CA SER A 202 12.56 -15.46 -2.37
C SER A 202 11.50 -16.32 -3.08
N SER A 203 10.25 -16.32 -2.62
CA SER A 203 9.20 -17.07 -3.33
C SER A 203 8.95 -16.48 -4.73
N ARG A 204 8.67 -17.38 -5.69
CA ARG A 204 8.32 -17.00 -7.07
C ARG A 204 6.92 -16.38 -7.15
N ASN A 205 6.03 -16.76 -6.25
CA ASN A 205 4.66 -16.28 -6.22
C ASN A 205 4.58 -14.87 -5.59
N THR A 206 4.05 -13.92 -6.36
CA THR A 206 3.83 -12.53 -5.93
C THR A 206 2.95 -12.46 -4.69
N LEU A 207 1.90 -13.28 -4.60
CA LEU A 207 0.93 -13.25 -3.52
C LEU A 207 1.59 -13.58 -2.17
N VAL A 208 2.47 -14.59 -2.16
CA VAL A 208 3.22 -14.99 -0.97
C VAL A 208 4.18 -13.88 -0.55
N VAL A 209 4.92 -13.28 -1.49
CA VAL A 209 5.81 -12.15 -1.20
C VAL A 209 5.04 -10.96 -0.59
N MET A 210 3.84 -10.67 -1.09
CA MET A 210 2.99 -9.62 -0.53
C MET A 210 2.51 -9.94 0.89
N ALA A 211 2.04 -11.16 1.14
CA ALA A 211 1.62 -11.60 2.48
C ALA A 211 2.78 -11.56 3.49
N VAL A 212 3.97 -12.01 3.07
CA VAL A 212 5.19 -11.89 3.88
C VAL A 212 5.55 -10.42 4.13
N SER A 213 5.46 -9.56 3.11
CA SER A 213 5.74 -8.13 3.26
C SER A 213 4.80 -7.46 4.27
N GLN A 214 3.52 -7.84 4.25
CA GLN A 214 2.51 -7.40 5.22
C GLN A 214 2.81 -7.93 6.63
N LEU A 215 3.17 -9.20 6.78
CA LEU A 215 3.59 -9.80 8.05
C LEU A 215 4.76 -9.00 8.65
N TYR A 216 5.85 -8.82 7.89
CA TYR A 216 7.00 -8.07 8.39
C TYR A 216 6.64 -6.62 8.71
N TRP A 217 5.84 -5.94 7.87
CA TRP A 217 5.42 -4.55 8.13
C TRP A 217 4.72 -4.39 9.48
N HIS A 218 3.86 -5.34 9.84
CA HIS A 218 3.10 -5.28 11.09
C HIS A 218 3.82 -5.90 12.29
N LEU A 219 4.71 -6.87 12.12
CA LEU A 219 5.33 -7.62 13.24
C LEU A 219 6.80 -7.28 13.49
N ALA A 220 7.57 -6.99 12.44
CA ALA A 220 9.02 -6.95 12.52
C ALA A 220 9.56 -5.64 13.13
N PRO A 221 10.72 -5.70 13.82
CA PRO A 221 11.41 -4.49 14.28
C PRO A 221 11.88 -3.63 13.11
N LYS A 222 12.09 -2.33 13.39
CA LYS A 222 12.27 -1.32 12.33
C LYS A 222 13.49 -1.55 11.41
N HIS A 223 14.52 -2.27 11.87
CA HIS A 223 15.75 -2.49 11.12
C HIS A 223 15.64 -3.62 10.07
N GLU A 224 14.76 -4.59 10.27
CA GLU A 224 14.62 -5.76 9.37
C GLU A 224 13.74 -5.46 8.16
N LEU A 225 12.96 -4.38 8.17
CA LEU A 225 12.08 -4.05 7.05
C LEU A 225 12.83 -3.74 5.75
N SER A 226 14.10 -3.35 5.83
CA SER A 226 14.94 -3.12 4.65
C SER A 226 15.13 -4.39 3.79
N ILE A 227 14.96 -5.57 4.38
CA ILE A 227 15.07 -6.85 3.68
C ILE A 227 13.93 -7.00 2.66
N ILE A 228 12.73 -6.50 3.01
CA ILE A 228 11.52 -6.58 2.17
C ILE A 228 11.63 -5.68 0.94
N THR A 229 12.32 -4.54 1.06
CA THR A 229 12.43 -3.53 0.01
C THR A 229 12.87 -4.13 -1.32
N LYS A 230 13.93 -4.96 -1.30
CA LYS A 230 14.46 -5.60 -2.51
C LYS A 230 13.44 -6.54 -3.16
N SER A 231 12.69 -7.30 -2.35
CA SER A 231 11.66 -8.21 -2.83
C SER A 231 10.45 -7.46 -3.42
N LEU A 232 10.01 -6.37 -2.81
CA LEU A 232 8.92 -5.54 -3.36
C LEU A 232 9.32 -4.86 -4.67
N VAL A 233 10.54 -4.32 -4.76
CA VAL A 233 11.05 -3.72 -5.99
C VAL A 233 11.17 -4.75 -7.11
N ARG A 234 11.51 -6.02 -6.80
CA ARG A 234 11.50 -7.11 -7.78
C ARG A 234 10.11 -7.37 -8.36
N LEU A 235 9.04 -7.28 -7.55
CA LEU A 235 7.66 -7.46 -8.02
C LEU A 235 7.21 -6.37 -9.01
N LEU A 236 7.89 -5.21 -9.04
CA LEU A 236 7.60 -4.16 -10.03
C LEU A 236 7.93 -4.58 -11.47
N ARG A 237 8.62 -5.69 -11.68
CA ARG A 237 8.89 -6.27 -13.01
C ARG A 237 7.79 -7.21 -13.50
N SER A 238 6.81 -7.55 -12.65
CA SER A 238 5.70 -8.44 -12.99
C SER A 238 4.63 -7.76 -13.86
N HIS A 239 3.48 -8.39 -14.07
CA HIS A 239 2.36 -7.82 -14.83
C HIS A 239 1.83 -6.51 -14.21
N ARG A 240 1.20 -5.68 -15.04
CA ARG A 240 0.71 -4.33 -14.69
C ARG A 240 -0.20 -4.32 -13.47
N GLU A 241 -1.07 -5.31 -13.35
CA GLU A 241 -2.06 -5.47 -12.29
C GLU A 241 -1.37 -5.74 -10.94
N VAL A 242 -0.32 -6.56 -10.95
CA VAL A 242 0.54 -6.80 -9.79
C VAL A 242 1.30 -5.53 -9.42
N GLN A 243 1.90 -4.87 -10.41
CA GLN A 243 2.64 -3.61 -10.19
C GLN A 243 1.75 -2.57 -9.50
N TYR A 244 0.49 -2.45 -9.91
CA TYR A 244 -0.45 -1.50 -9.32
C TYR A 244 -0.66 -1.75 -7.82
N ILE A 245 -0.96 -3.00 -7.42
CA ILE A 245 -1.16 -3.38 -6.02
C ILE A 245 0.11 -3.17 -5.20
N VAL A 246 1.26 -3.58 -5.74
CA VAL A 246 2.56 -3.42 -5.07
C VAL A 246 2.89 -1.94 -4.87
N LEU A 247 2.74 -1.10 -5.90
CA LEU A 247 3.01 0.34 -5.82
C LEU A 247 2.06 1.05 -4.84
N GLN A 248 0.80 0.62 -4.75
CA GLN A 248 -0.15 1.16 -3.78
C GLN A 248 0.29 0.89 -2.33
N ASN A 249 0.81 -0.31 -2.08
CA ASN A 249 1.37 -0.68 -0.78
C ASN A 249 2.67 0.09 -0.48
N ILE A 250 3.57 0.18 -1.46
CA ILE A 250 4.82 0.96 -1.34
C ILE A 250 4.52 2.44 -1.08
N ALA A 251 3.54 3.03 -1.77
CA ALA A 251 3.14 4.43 -1.56
C ALA A 251 2.76 4.67 -0.09
N THR A 252 2.00 3.76 0.52
CA THR A 252 1.62 3.85 1.94
C THR A 252 2.83 3.68 2.85
N MET A 253 3.69 2.69 2.58
CA MET A 253 4.92 2.47 3.34
C MET A 253 5.87 3.68 3.29
N SER A 254 5.98 4.34 2.12
CA SER A 254 6.86 5.49 1.90
C SER A 254 6.46 6.73 2.70
N ILE A 255 5.17 6.89 3.04
CA ILE A 255 4.69 8.03 3.84
C ILE A 255 5.21 7.93 5.28
N GLN A 256 5.12 6.73 5.87
CA GLN A 256 5.57 6.51 7.24
C GLN A 256 7.09 6.40 7.35
N ARG A 257 7.74 5.79 6.34
CA ARG A 257 9.17 5.46 6.38
C ARG A 257 9.87 5.82 5.07
N LYS A 258 10.21 7.10 4.94
CA LYS A 258 10.84 7.68 3.73
C LYS A 258 12.18 7.03 3.34
N GLY A 259 13.00 6.60 4.31
CA GLY A 259 14.33 6.03 4.03
C GLY A 259 14.35 4.61 3.45
N MET A 260 13.23 3.87 3.48
CA MET A 260 13.22 2.45 3.11
C MET A 260 13.50 2.21 1.62
N PHE A 261 13.00 3.08 0.75
CA PHE A 261 13.05 2.91 -0.72
C PHE A 261 14.05 3.84 -1.43
N GLU A 262 14.78 4.66 -0.67
CA GLU A 262 15.76 5.61 -1.21
C GLU A 262 16.84 4.96 -2.10
N PRO A 263 17.43 3.80 -1.75
CA PRO A 263 18.43 3.15 -2.61
C PRO A 263 17.88 2.72 -3.98
N PHE A 264 16.57 2.51 -4.08
CA PHE A 264 15.90 2.01 -5.28
C PHE A 264 15.14 3.10 -6.03
N MET A 265 15.39 4.39 -5.76
CA MET A 265 14.69 5.53 -6.37
C MET A 265 14.54 5.43 -7.89
N LYS A 266 15.61 5.03 -8.60
CA LYS A 266 15.61 4.88 -10.07
C LYS A 266 14.56 3.88 -10.59
N SER A 267 14.18 2.89 -9.80
CA SER A 267 13.16 1.91 -10.19
C SER A 267 11.75 2.51 -10.27
N PHE A 268 11.52 3.63 -9.57
CA PHE A 268 10.25 4.35 -9.55
C PHE A 268 10.15 5.43 -10.63
N TYR A 269 11.14 5.57 -11.50
CA TYR A 269 11.03 6.49 -12.64
C TYR A 269 9.94 6.04 -13.61
N VAL A 270 9.22 7.03 -14.15
CA VAL A 270 8.06 6.82 -15.00
C VAL A 270 8.54 6.59 -16.43
N ARG A 271 8.08 5.49 -17.04
CA ARG A 271 8.31 5.24 -18.47
C ARG A 271 7.13 5.73 -19.29
N SER A 272 7.37 6.04 -20.56
CA SER A 272 6.33 6.44 -21.51
C SER A 272 5.26 5.35 -21.69
N THR A 273 5.66 4.08 -21.68
CA THR A 273 4.80 2.89 -21.81
C THR A 273 3.92 2.60 -20.59
N ASP A 274 4.20 3.20 -19.43
CA ASP A 274 3.42 2.94 -18.22
C ASP A 274 2.01 3.54 -18.34
N ALA A 275 1.00 2.83 -17.82
CA ALA A 275 -0.38 3.33 -17.77
C ALA A 275 -0.54 4.47 -16.75
N THR A 276 -1.47 5.41 -16.98
CA THR A 276 -1.65 6.63 -16.16
C THR A 276 -1.72 6.35 -14.66
N HIS A 277 -2.48 5.34 -14.22
CA HIS A 277 -2.61 4.97 -12.80
C HIS A 277 -1.30 4.48 -12.17
N ILE A 278 -0.41 3.86 -12.95
CA ILE A 278 0.95 3.50 -12.50
C ILE A 278 1.84 4.74 -12.45
N LYS A 279 1.73 5.62 -13.45
CA LYS A 279 2.50 6.88 -13.50
C LYS A 279 2.20 7.73 -12.27
N THR A 280 0.92 7.88 -11.90
CA THR A 280 0.51 8.64 -10.71
C THR A 280 1.03 8.03 -9.41
N LEU A 281 1.03 6.70 -9.28
CA LEU A 281 1.57 6.02 -8.09
C LEU A 281 3.09 6.19 -7.96
N LYS A 282 3.83 6.01 -9.06
CA LYS A 282 5.27 6.23 -9.09
C LYS A 282 5.64 7.66 -8.74
N LEU A 283 4.92 8.64 -9.30
CA LEU A 283 5.07 10.05 -8.97
C LEU A 283 4.81 10.32 -7.48
N GLU A 284 3.79 9.71 -6.90
CA GLU A 284 3.48 9.83 -5.48
C GLU A 284 4.64 9.31 -4.61
N ILE A 285 5.17 8.13 -4.93
CA ILE A 285 6.30 7.55 -4.23
C ILE A 285 7.53 8.45 -4.34
N LEU A 286 7.86 8.92 -5.54
CA LEU A 286 9.00 9.86 -5.75
C LEU A 286 8.83 11.15 -4.94
N THR A 287 7.61 11.65 -4.79
CA THR A 287 7.31 12.84 -3.97
C THR A 287 7.54 12.57 -2.49
N ASN A 288 7.18 11.37 -2.00
CA ASN A 288 7.38 10.98 -0.61
C ASN A 288 8.86 10.74 -0.26
N LEU A 289 9.66 10.26 -1.22
CA LEU A 289 11.10 10.00 -1.08
C LEU A 289 11.98 11.25 -1.25
N ALA A 290 11.38 12.40 -1.58
CA ALA A 290 12.12 13.63 -1.81
C ALA A 290 12.72 14.18 -0.51
N ASN A 291 14.05 14.35 -0.51
CA ASN A 291 14.89 14.88 0.56
C ASN A 291 15.82 15.97 -0.01
N GLU A 292 16.46 16.76 0.84
CA GLU A 292 17.39 17.84 0.43
C GLU A 292 18.54 17.34 -0.48
N ALA A 293 19.01 16.11 -0.28
CA ALA A 293 20.11 15.54 -1.07
C ALA A 293 19.69 15.13 -2.51
N ASN A 294 18.44 14.70 -2.72
CA ASN A 294 18.01 14.08 -3.98
C ASN A 294 17.02 14.95 -4.78
N ILE A 295 16.48 16.01 -4.17
CA ILE A 295 15.41 16.85 -4.75
C ILE A 295 15.78 17.44 -6.12
N SER A 296 17.04 17.82 -6.33
CA SER A 296 17.52 18.37 -7.60
C SER A 296 17.35 17.38 -8.76
N THR A 297 17.63 16.09 -8.52
CA THR A 297 17.45 15.02 -9.51
C THR A 297 15.99 14.72 -9.76
N ILE A 298 15.16 14.68 -8.71
CA ILE A 298 13.73 14.43 -8.81
C ILE A 298 13.02 15.55 -9.57
N LEU A 299 13.35 16.81 -9.27
CA LEU A 299 12.75 17.97 -9.96
C LEU A 299 13.15 18.04 -11.43
N ARG A 300 14.38 17.67 -11.78
CA ARG A 300 14.79 17.56 -13.19
C ARG A 300 13.92 16.56 -13.94
N GLU A 301 13.57 15.44 -13.30
CA GLU A 301 12.68 14.46 -13.89
C GLU A 301 11.23 14.95 -13.94
N PHE A 302 10.74 15.60 -12.89
CA PHE A 302 9.40 16.20 -12.87
C PHE A 302 9.22 17.25 -13.97
N GLN A 303 10.26 18.03 -14.32
CA GLN A 303 10.22 18.95 -15.46
C GLN A 303 9.96 18.24 -16.80
N THR A 304 10.41 16.99 -16.97
CA THR A 304 10.09 16.19 -18.15
C THR A 304 8.64 15.67 -18.09
N TYR A 305 8.17 15.28 -16.90
CA TYR A 305 6.81 14.77 -16.69
C TYR A 305 5.72 15.82 -16.93
N VAL A 306 5.97 17.10 -16.61
CA VAL A 306 5.04 18.21 -16.91
C VAL A 306 4.80 18.36 -18.41
N LYS A 307 5.76 17.99 -19.26
CA LYS A 307 5.65 18.05 -20.73
C LYS A 307 4.98 16.83 -21.35
N SER A 308 4.47 15.90 -20.54
CA SER A 308 3.81 14.70 -21.04
C SER A 308 2.51 14.98 -21.79
N GLN A 309 2.12 14.06 -22.67
CA GLN A 309 0.86 14.15 -23.43
C GLN A 309 -0.38 13.99 -22.52
N ASP A 310 -0.24 13.21 -21.45
CA ASP A 310 -1.29 12.98 -20.46
C ASP A 310 -1.41 14.18 -19.52
N LYS A 311 -2.42 15.02 -19.78
CA LYS A 311 -2.66 16.25 -19.03
C LYS A 311 -3.04 16.00 -17.57
N ALA A 312 -3.70 14.88 -17.27
CA ALA A 312 -4.02 14.52 -15.89
C ALA A 312 -2.74 14.17 -15.12
N PHE A 313 -1.82 13.43 -15.75
CA PHE A 313 -0.51 13.14 -15.16
C PHE A 313 0.37 14.40 -15.02
N ALA A 314 0.34 15.30 -16.00
CA ALA A 314 1.05 16.58 -15.92
C ALA A 314 0.53 17.46 -14.75
N ALA A 315 -0.80 17.53 -14.56
CA ALA A 315 -1.41 18.22 -13.43
C ALA A 315 -1.00 17.59 -12.07
N ALA A 316 -1.03 16.26 -11.96
CA ALA A 316 -0.56 15.57 -10.76
C ALA A 316 0.93 15.85 -10.47
N THR A 317 1.76 15.97 -11.51
CA THR A 317 3.18 16.34 -11.39
C THR A 317 3.36 17.74 -10.82
N ILE A 318 2.53 18.70 -11.25
CA ILE A 318 2.54 20.07 -10.73
C ILE A 318 2.17 20.09 -9.23
N GLN A 319 1.18 19.31 -8.82
CA GLN A 319 0.86 19.14 -7.39
C GLN A 319 2.02 18.52 -6.60
N ALA A 320 2.71 17.54 -7.18
CA ALA A 320 3.90 16.93 -6.57
C ALA A 320 5.03 17.97 -6.38
N ILE A 321 5.32 18.79 -7.39
CA ILE A 321 6.28 19.90 -7.28
C ILE A 321 5.88 20.85 -6.14
N GLY A 322 4.59 21.21 -6.05
CA GLY A 322 4.06 22.04 -4.98
C GLY A 322 4.26 21.47 -3.57
N ARG A 323 4.08 20.16 -3.41
CA ARG A 323 4.34 19.46 -2.15
C ARG A 323 5.82 19.44 -1.80
N CYS A 324 6.70 19.18 -2.77
CA CYS A 324 8.15 19.26 -2.56
C CYS A 324 8.58 20.66 -2.11
N ALA A 325 8.06 21.72 -2.75
CA ALA A 325 8.35 23.10 -2.38
C ALA A 325 7.80 23.49 -0.99
N THR A 326 6.70 22.88 -0.55
CA THR A 326 6.17 23.13 0.82
C THR A 326 7.03 22.43 1.88
N ASN A 327 7.57 21.25 1.57
CA ASN A 327 8.36 20.46 2.50
C ASN A 327 9.83 20.90 2.58
N ILE A 328 10.40 21.41 1.49
CA ILE A 328 11.81 21.79 1.37
C ILE A 328 11.90 23.26 0.96
N SER A 329 12.23 24.13 1.92
CA SER A 329 12.25 25.58 1.71
C SER A 329 13.28 26.04 0.68
N GLU A 330 14.44 25.37 0.59
CA GLU A 330 15.55 25.76 -0.29
C GLU A 330 15.18 25.80 -1.77
N VAL A 331 14.19 24.99 -2.18
CA VAL A 331 13.81 24.83 -3.60
C VAL A 331 12.49 25.55 -3.92
N THR A 332 11.94 26.31 -2.98
CA THR A 332 10.64 26.98 -3.14
C THR A 332 10.67 28.01 -4.26
N ASP A 333 11.69 28.87 -4.30
CA ASP A 333 11.79 29.94 -5.30
C ASP A 333 12.01 29.41 -6.72
N THR A 334 12.81 28.36 -6.88
CA THR A 334 13.05 27.74 -8.19
C THR A 334 11.79 27.04 -8.69
N CYS A 335 11.06 26.33 -7.81
CA CYS A 335 9.76 25.75 -8.12
C CYS A 335 8.73 26.83 -8.50
N LEU A 336 8.65 27.93 -7.74
CA LEU A 336 7.73 29.03 -8.02
C LEU A 336 7.99 29.68 -9.38
N ASN A 337 9.24 29.98 -9.70
CA ASN A 337 9.60 30.53 -11.02
C ASN A 337 9.25 29.57 -12.16
N GLY A 338 9.49 28.26 -11.97
CA GLY A 338 9.08 27.23 -12.91
C GLY A 338 7.56 27.16 -13.11
N LEU A 339 6.79 27.21 -12.03
CA LEU A 339 5.32 27.20 -12.06
C LEU A 339 4.75 28.45 -12.73
N VAL A 340 5.35 29.62 -12.51
CA VAL A 340 4.92 30.87 -13.16
C VAL A 340 5.15 30.81 -14.66
N LEU A 341 6.22 30.18 -15.13
CA LEU A 341 6.44 29.96 -16.56
C LEU A 341 5.34 29.09 -17.18
N LEU A 342 4.82 28.10 -16.43
CA LEU A 342 3.72 27.24 -16.88
C LEU A 342 2.39 27.98 -17.06
N LEU A 343 2.22 29.18 -16.49
CA LEU A 343 1.01 30.01 -16.69
C LEU A 343 0.85 30.50 -18.13
N SER A 344 1.94 30.52 -18.91
CA SER A 344 1.91 30.90 -20.32
C SER A 344 1.54 29.73 -21.25
N ASN A 345 1.31 28.53 -20.71
CA ASN A 345 0.82 27.41 -21.51
C ASN A 345 -0.63 27.63 -21.93
N ARG A 346 -1.00 27.01 -23.06
CA ARG A 346 -2.37 27.09 -23.61
C ARG A 346 -3.34 26.09 -22.98
N ASP A 347 -2.82 25.05 -22.32
CA ASP A 347 -3.64 24.00 -21.72
C ASP A 347 -4.28 24.47 -20.41
N GLU A 348 -5.62 24.53 -20.37
CA GLU A 348 -6.37 25.03 -19.22
C GLU A 348 -6.14 24.20 -17.95
N THR A 349 -6.02 22.87 -18.05
CA THR A 349 -5.83 21.96 -16.90
C THR A 349 -4.49 22.18 -16.21
N VAL A 350 -3.42 22.31 -16.98
CA VAL A 350 -2.05 22.55 -16.51
C VAL A 350 -1.96 23.92 -15.84
N VAL A 351 -2.58 24.92 -16.46
CA VAL A 351 -2.61 26.29 -15.94
C VAL A 351 -3.44 26.37 -14.66
N ALA A 352 -4.64 25.77 -14.63
CA ALA A 352 -5.50 25.73 -13.46
C ALA A 352 -4.77 25.14 -12.24
N GLU A 353 -4.08 24.01 -12.44
CA GLU A 353 -3.35 23.35 -11.35
C GLU A 353 -2.14 24.16 -10.88
N SER A 354 -1.36 24.72 -11.82
CA SER A 354 -0.21 25.57 -11.51
C SER A 354 -0.60 26.77 -10.64
N VAL A 355 -1.75 27.36 -10.95
CA VAL A 355 -2.30 28.50 -10.21
C VAL A 355 -2.70 28.12 -8.79
N VAL A 356 -3.34 26.97 -8.60
CA VAL A 356 -3.72 26.46 -7.26
C VAL A 356 -2.48 26.25 -6.40
N VAL A 357 -1.43 25.65 -6.96
CA VAL A 357 -0.16 25.41 -6.27
C VAL A 357 0.56 26.74 -5.94
N ILE A 358 0.68 27.66 -6.89
CA ILE A 358 1.28 28.99 -6.66
C ILE A 358 0.56 29.71 -5.53
N LYS A 359 -0.78 29.75 -5.57
CA LYS A 359 -1.59 30.39 -4.54
C LYS A 359 -1.29 29.82 -3.15
N LYS A 360 -1.16 28.50 -3.04
CA LYS A 360 -0.83 27.84 -1.77
C LYS A 360 0.58 28.18 -1.28
N LEU A 361 1.58 28.08 -2.15
CA LEU A 361 2.97 28.39 -1.77
C LEU A 361 3.10 29.84 -1.27
N LEU A 362 2.52 30.81 -1.99
CA LEU A 362 2.52 32.22 -1.59
C LEU A 362 1.78 32.47 -0.27
N GLN A 363 0.68 31.77 0.00
CA GLN A 363 -0.04 31.90 1.28
C GLN A 363 0.75 31.32 2.47
N THR A 364 1.66 30.38 2.22
CA THR A 364 2.48 29.76 3.28
C THR A 364 3.65 30.67 3.67
N GLN A 365 4.20 31.44 2.73
CA GLN A 365 5.31 32.38 2.95
C GLN A 365 5.02 33.77 2.33
N PRO A 366 4.18 34.60 2.96
CA PRO A 366 3.68 35.85 2.36
C PRO A 366 4.74 36.96 2.20
N SER A 367 5.81 36.96 2.99
CA SER A 367 6.76 38.08 3.06
C SER A 367 7.89 38.04 2.02
N GLN A 368 8.19 36.87 1.43
CA GLN A 368 9.40 36.68 0.63
C GLN A 368 9.19 36.84 -0.89
N HIS A 369 7.96 36.70 -1.39
CA HIS A 369 7.70 36.51 -2.83
C HIS A 369 7.13 37.75 -3.55
N SER A 370 7.42 38.96 -3.07
CA SER A 370 6.90 40.19 -3.69
C SER A 370 7.30 40.35 -5.16
N ASP A 371 8.48 39.86 -5.54
CA ASP A 371 8.99 39.95 -6.92
C ASP A 371 8.30 39.00 -7.88
N ILE A 372 7.89 37.83 -7.39
CA ILE A 372 7.11 36.85 -8.16
C ILE A 372 5.73 37.45 -8.51
N ILE A 373 5.08 38.13 -7.55
CA ILE A 373 3.80 38.82 -7.80
C ILE A 373 3.97 39.92 -8.86
N LYS A 374 5.06 40.69 -8.81
CA LYS A 374 5.38 41.70 -9.85
C LYS A 374 5.58 41.04 -11.22
N HIS A 375 6.24 39.88 -11.27
CA HIS A 375 6.44 39.14 -12.52
C HIS A 375 5.12 38.60 -13.09
N MET A 376 4.27 38.00 -12.24
CA MET A 376 2.93 37.52 -12.65
C MET A 376 2.05 38.66 -13.17
N ALA A 377 2.10 39.85 -12.55
CA ALA A 377 1.36 41.01 -13.01
C ALA A 377 1.82 41.50 -14.40
N LYS A 378 3.11 41.33 -14.74
CA LYS A 378 3.63 41.65 -16.09
C LYS A 378 3.16 40.63 -17.14
N LEU A 379 3.08 39.35 -16.76
CA LEU A 379 2.62 38.27 -17.64
C LEU A 379 1.09 38.27 -17.86
N PHE A 380 0.33 39.01 -17.06
CA PHE A 380 -1.13 39.03 -17.09
C PHE A 380 -1.74 39.28 -18.48
N ASP A 381 -1.10 40.12 -19.31
CA ASP A 381 -1.60 40.45 -20.65
C ASP A 381 -1.50 39.26 -21.63
N ASN A 382 -0.57 38.32 -21.39
CA ASN A 382 -0.34 37.16 -22.25
C ASN A 382 -1.20 35.95 -21.88
N ILE A 383 -1.85 35.96 -20.72
CA ILE A 383 -2.59 34.82 -20.18
C ILE A 383 -4.04 34.89 -20.67
N THR A 384 -4.42 33.90 -21.47
CA THR A 384 -5.78 33.75 -22.00
C THR A 384 -6.72 33.00 -21.04
N VAL A 385 -6.20 32.06 -20.26
CA VAL A 385 -7.01 31.21 -19.37
C VAL A 385 -7.65 32.02 -18.25
N SER A 386 -8.98 32.07 -18.22
CA SER A 386 -9.78 32.87 -17.28
C SER A 386 -9.50 32.54 -15.81
N MET A 387 -9.30 31.26 -15.46
CA MET A 387 -9.00 30.83 -14.10
C MET A 387 -7.66 31.43 -13.59
N ALA A 388 -6.62 31.43 -14.44
CA ALA A 388 -5.34 32.04 -14.09
C ALA A 388 -5.44 33.55 -13.91
N ARG A 389 -6.15 34.22 -14.83
CA ARG A 389 -6.43 35.66 -14.73
C ARG A 389 -7.10 36.00 -13.40
N ALA A 390 -8.16 35.27 -13.05
CA ALA A 390 -8.89 35.46 -11.79
C ALA A 390 -8.00 35.28 -10.56
N SER A 391 -7.11 34.29 -10.58
CA SER A 391 -6.23 34.02 -9.44
C SER A 391 -5.08 35.01 -9.29
N ILE A 392 -4.54 35.52 -10.41
CA ILE A 392 -3.58 36.63 -10.38
C ILE A 392 -4.24 37.87 -9.76
N LEU A 393 -5.47 38.20 -10.19
CA LEU A 393 -6.24 39.31 -9.61
C LEU A 393 -6.51 39.11 -8.12
N TRP A 394 -6.83 37.88 -7.71
CA TRP A 394 -7.01 37.53 -6.31
C TRP A 394 -5.72 37.73 -5.50
N LEU A 395 -4.57 37.25 -6.00
CA LEU A 395 -3.26 37.39 -5.36
C LEU A 395 -2.89 38.86 -5.20
N MET A 396 -3.05 39.65 -6.27
CA MET A 396 -2.81 41.10 -6.22
C MET A 396 -3.72 41.82 -5.24
N GLY A 397 -4.96 41.34 -5.08
CA GLY A 397 -5.89 41.87 -4.10
C GLY A 397 -5.48 41.55 -2.66
N GLU A 398 -5.02 40.33 -2.39
CA GLU A 398 -4.53 39.92 -1.07
C GLU A 398 -3.27 40.69 -0.68
N TYR A 399 -2.30 40.78 -1.59
CA TYR A 399 -1.00 41.42 -1.36
C TYR A 399 -0.94 42.87 -1.87
N CYS A 400 -2.07 43.58 -1.86
CA CYS A 400 -2.16 44.94 -2.39
C CYS A 400 -1.21 45.95 -1.70
N GLU A 401 -0.83 45.69 -0.45
CA GLU A 401 0.14 46.48 0.31
C GLU A 401 1.57 46.37 -0.25
N HIS A 402 1.94 45.21 -0.79
CA HIS A 402 3.28 44.94 -1.31
C HIS A 402 3.47 45.45 -2.75
N VAL A 403 2.37 45.75 -3.45
CA VAL A 403 2.40 46.17 -4.86
C VAL A 403 1.53 47.42 -5.13
N PRO A 404 1.78 48.55 -4.44
CA PRO A 404 0.88 49.70 -4.44
C PRO A 404 0.80 50.43 -5.79
N LYS A 405 1.81 50.30 -6.66
CA LYS A 405 1.85 50.95 -7.98
C LYS A 405 1.27 50.08 -9.11
N ILE A 406 1.54 48.78 -9.11
CA ILE A 406 1.14 47.89 -10.20
C ILE A 406 -0.34 47.50 -10.09
N ALA A 407 -0.86 47.33 -8.88
CA ALA A 407 -2.24 46.91 -8.69
C ALA A 407 -3.29 47.88 -9.26
N PRO A 408 -3.17 49.22 -9.08
CA PRO A 408 -4.02 50.19 -9.76
C PRO A 408 -3.92 50.14 -11.30
N ASP A 409 -2.74 49.87 -11.86
CA ASP A 409 -2.55 49.80 -13.30
C ASP A 409 -3.19 48.56 -13.92
N VAL A 410 -3.10 47.40 -13.26
CA VAL A 410 -3.82 46.19 -13.68
C VAL A 410 -5.33 46.39 -13.55
N LEU A 411 -5.81 47.04 -12.48
CA LEU A 411 -7.23 47.39 -12.35
C LEU A 411 -7.70 48.30 -13.49
N ARG A 412 -6.86 49.27 -13.92
CA ARG A 412 -7.16 50.14 -15.06
C ARG A 412 -7.29 49.36 -16.37
N LYS A 413 -6.45 48.34 -16.61
CA LYS A 413 -6.57 47.46 -17.78
C LYS A 413 -7.85 46.64 -17.72
N MET A 414 -8.15 46.03 -16.57
CA MET A 414 -9.37 45.24 -16.37
C MET A 414 -10.65 46.06 -16.50
N ALA A 415 -10.63 47.33 -16.10
CA ALA A 415 -11.77 48.23 -16.30
C ALA A 415 -12.14 48.38 -17.78
N LYS A 416 -11.17 48.33 -18.70
CA LYS A 416 -11.42 48.44 -20.15
C LYS A 416 -12.02 47.17 -20.73
N THR A 417 -11.56 46.00 -20.28
CA THR A 417 -12.01 44.68 -20.79
C THR A 417 -13.11 44.04 -19.94
N PHE A 418 -13.61 44.70 -18.89
CA PHE A 418 -14.51 44.10 -17.89
C PHE A 418 -15.73 43.40 -18.50
N THR A 419 -16.33 43.96 -19.55
CA THR A 419 -17.53 43.40 -20.18
C THR A 419 -17.27 42.16 -21.03
N SER A 420 -16.04 41.97 -21.53
CA SER A 420 -15.67 40.85 -22.41
C SER A 420 -15.10 39.65 -21.67
N GLU A 421 -14.85 39.76 -20.36
CA GLU A 421 -14.22 38.71 -19.56
C GLU A 421 -15.24 37.70 -19.02
N GLU A 422 -14.76 36.53 -18.59
CA GLU A 422 -15.57 35.51 -17.94
C GLU A 422 -16.01 35.91 -16.52
N ASP A 423 -17.10 35.30 -16.04
CA ASP A 423 -17.73 35.64 -14.76
C ASP A 423 -16.77 35.54 -13.55
N ILE A 424 -15.89 34.52 -13.56
CA ILE A 424 -14.91 34.29 -12.49
C ILE A 424 -13.91 35.45 -12.41
N VAL A 425 -13.49 36.00 -13.56
CA VAL A 425 -12.53 37.12 -13.65
C VAL A 425 -13.20 38.42 -13.23
N LYS A 426 -14.44 38.66 -13.68
CA LYS A 426 -15.24 39.82 -13.27
C LYS A 426 -15.41 39.87 -11.75
N LEU A 427 -15.78 38.74 -11.13
CA LEU A 427 -15.94 38.64 -9.68
C LEU A 427 -14.64 38.99 -8.93
N GLN A 428 -13.49 38.49 -9.38
CA GLN A 428 -12.21 38.85 -8.78
C GLN A 428 -11.79 40.30 -9.05
N THR A 429 -12.16 40.86 -10.19
CA THR A 429 -11.94 42.28 -10.50
C THR A 429 -12.70 43.19 -9.53
N VAL A 430 -13.96 42.86 -9.23
CA VAL A 430 -14.75 43.60 -8.23
C VAL A 430 -14.14 43.47 -6.83
N ASN A 431 -13.66 42.28 -6.45
CA ASN A 431 -12.96 42.09 -5.17
C ASN A 431 -11.65 42.88 -5.10
N LEU A 432 -10.87 42.92 -6.18
CA LEU A 432 -9.63 43.70 -6.26
C LEU A 432 -9.93 45.21 -6.12
N ALA A 433 -10.95 45.71 -6.84
CA ALA A 433 -11.38 47.10 -6.77
C ALA A 433 -11.79 47.49 -5.34
N ALA A 434 -12.57 46.64 -4.69
CA ALA A 434 -13.00 46.79 -3.30
C ALA A 434 -11.83 46.92 -2.33
N LYS A 435 -10.85 46.01 -2.41
CA LYS A 435 -9.67 46.01 -1.54
C LYS A 435 -8.78 47.22 -1.80
N LEU A 436 -8.54 47.57 -3.07
CA LEU A 436 -7.74 48.74 -3.45
C LEU A 436 -8.36 50.06 -3.02
N TYR A 437 -9.69 50.17 -3.04
CA TYR A 437 -10.38 51.35 -2.53
C TYR A 437 -10.11 51.57 -1.04
N LEU A 438 -10.01 50.50 -0.25
CA LEU A 438 -9.80 50.55 1.20
C LEU A 438 -8.34 50.82 1.60
N THR A 439 -7.37 50.42 0.77
CA THR A 439 -5.93 50.65 0.99
C THR A 439 -5.44 51.94 0.33
N ASN A 440 -5.72 52.15 -0.96
CA ASN A 440 -5.29 53.31 -1.74
C ASN A 440 -6.47 54.04 -2.41
N SER A 441 -7.29 54.68 -1.57
CA SER A 441 -8.48 55.41 -2.04
C SER A 441 -8.15 56.58 -2.98
N LYS A 442 -7.01 57.26 -2.78
CA LYS A 442 -6.64 58.47 -3.54
C LYS A 442 -6.55 58.23 -5.04
N GLN A 443 -5.99 57.11 -5.47
CA GLN A 443 -5.81 56.79 -6.89
C GLN A 443 -6.93 55.92 -7.47
N THR A 444 -7.57 55.08 -6.66
CA THR A 444 -8.45 54.00 -7.15
C THR A 444 -9.94 54.28 -7.00
N LYS A 445 -10.33 55.40 -6.36
CA LYS A 445 -11.74 55.78 -6.15
C LYS A 445 -12.55 55.84 -7.45
N LEU A 446 -12.07 56.59 -8.46
CA LEU A 446 -12.75 56.75 -9.74
C LEU A 446 -12.85 55.43 -10.52
N LEU A 447 -11.75 54.65 -10.55
CA LEU A 447 -11.71 53.34 -11.21
C LEU A 447 -12.68 52.35 -10.57
N THR A 448 -12.73 52.31 -9.25
CA THR A 448 -13.63 51.43 -8.50
C THR A 448 -15.09 51.80 -8.75
N GLN A 449 -15.43 53.09 -8.74
CA GLN A 449 -16.79 53.54 -9.05
C GLN A 449 -17.22 53.16 -10.48
N TYR A 450 -16.30 53.27 -11.45
CA TYR A 450 -16.56 52.85 -12.82
C TYR A 450 -16.85 51.35 -12.93
N ILE A 451 -16.00 50.49 -12.34
CA ILE A 451 -16.20 49.03 -12.35
C ILE A 451 -17.51 48.64 -11.63
N LEU A 452 -17.82 49.27 -10.49
CA LEU A 452 -19.07 49.01 -9.77
C LEU A 452 -20.31 49.47 -10.55
N ASN A 453 -20.20 50.49 -11.40
CA ASN A 453 -21.29 50.91 -12.28
C ASN A 453 -21.47 49.93 -13.44
N LEU A 454 -20.39 49.41 -14.02
CA LEU A 454 -20.46 48.36 -15.04
C LEU A 454 -21.06 47.07 -14.48
N GLY A 455 -20.56 46.59 -13.33
CA GLY A 455 -21.06 45.36 -12.69
C GLY A 455 -22.51 45.43 -12.20
N LYS A 456 -23.07 46.63 -12.00
CA LYS A 456 -24.49 46.83 -11.62
C LYS A 456 -25.45 46.32 -12.71
N TYR A 457 -25.03 46.37 -13.97
CA TYR A 457 -25.83 46.03 -15.15
C TYR A 457 -25.28 44.80 -15.89
N ASP A 458 -24.44 43.98 -15.26
CA ASP A 458 -23.92 42.76 -15.87
C ASP A 458 -25.03 41.72 -16.11
N GLN A 459 -24.83 40.80 -17.05
CA GLN A 459 -25.80 39.76 -17.37
C GLN A 459 -25.92 38.76 -16.21
N SER A 460 -24.79 38.41 -15.59
CA SER A 460 -24.73 37.46 -14.48
C SER A 460 -25.42 38.01 -13.24
N TYR A 461 -26.33 37.23 -12.65
CA TYR A 461 -27.05 37.62 -11.44
C TYR A 461 -26.10 37.72 -10.24
N ASP A 462 -25.17 36.78 -10.10
CA ASP A 462 -24.20 36.74 -8.98
C ASP A 462 -23.31 37.99 -8.96
N ILE A 463 -22.80 38.40 -10.13
CA ILE A 463 -21.96 39.59 -10.26
C ILE A 463 -22.74 40.86 -9.89
N ARG A 464 -24.01 40.97 -10.34
CA ARG A 464 -24.86 42.12 -10.03
C ARG A 464 -25.09 42.26 -8.54
N ASP A 465 -25.46 41.17 -7.87
CA ASP A 465 -25.77 41.18 -6.45
C ASP A 465 -24.50 41.42 -5.62
N ARG A 466 -23.39 40.77 -5.98
CA ARG A 466 -22.09 41.01 -5.32
C ARG A 466 -21.63 42.45 -5.50
N THR A 467 -21.78 43.02 -6.68
CA THR A 467 -21.41 44.42 -6.97
C THR A 467 -22.25 45.40 -6.16
N ARG A 468 -23.56 45.17 -6.05
CA ARG A 468 -24.47 45.99 -5.24
C ARG A 468 -24.11 45.91 -3.75
N PHE A 469 -23.86 44.70 -3.26
CA PHE A 469 -23.44 44.47 -1.89
C PHE A 469 -22.12 45.19 -1.56
N ILE A 470 -21.09 44.99 -2.39
CA ILE A 470 -19.77 45.61 -2.23
C ILE A 470 -19.86 47.14 -2.33
N ARG A 471 -20.67 47.68 -3.25
CA ARG A 471 -20.91 49.11 -3.38
C ARG A 471 -21.49 49.70 -2.10
N GLN A 472 -22.52 49.07 -1.53
CA GLN A 472 -23.15 49.52 -0.29
C GLN A 472 -22.22 49.42 0.92
N LEU A 473 -21.28 48.46 0.91
CA LEU A 473 -20.31 48.26 1.99
C LEU A 473 -19.18 49.31 1.98
N ILE A 474 -18.75 49.76 0.80
CA ILE A 474 -17.51 50.53 0.61
C ILE A 474 -17.74 52.00 0.27
N VAL A 475 -18.78 52.31 -0.52
CA VAL A 475 -19.06 53.69 -0.93
C VAL A 475 -19.87 54.37 0.18
N PRO A 476 -19.35 55.46 0.78
CA PRO A 476 -20.09 56.20 1.80
C PRO A 476 -21.35 56.82 1.15
N ASN A 477 -22.52 56.41 1.64
CA ASN A 477 -23.82 57.03 1.34
C ASN A 477 -24.45 57.51 2.65
N GLU A 478 -25.38 58.45 2.61
CA GLU A 478 -26.12 58.96 3.79
C GLU A 478 -26.83 57.84 4.60
N LYS A 479 -27.10 56.70 3.95
CA LYS A 479 -27.62 55.45 4.55
C LYS A 479 -26.55 54.37 4.71
N SER A 480 -25.32 54.73 5.07
CA SER A 480 -24.25 53.75 5.27
C SER A 480 -24.57 52.87 6.47
N GLY A 481 -24.81 51.57 6.23
CA GLY A 481 -25.14 50.62 7.30
C GLY A 481 -24.00 50.40 8.29
N ALA A 482 -24.31 49.87 9.48
CA ALA A 482 -23.33 49.59 10.54
C ALA A 482 -22.15 48.70 10.06
N LEU A 483 -22.36 47.88 9.01
CA LEU A 483 -21.33 47.03 8.41
C LEU A 483 -20.19 47.80 7.71
N SER A 484 -20.41 49.04 7.24
CA SER A 484 -19.34 49.78 6.54
C SER A 484 -18.14 50.07 7.45
N LYS A 485 -18.39 50.24 8.76
CA LYS A 485 -17.36 50.38 9.79
C LYS A 485 -16.43 49.17 9.88
N TYR A 486 -16.93 47.99 9.52
CA TYR A 486 -16.19 46.73 9.54
C TYR A 486 -15.73 46.28 8.15
N ALA A 487 -15.97 47.07 7.09
CA ALA A 487 -15.65 46.71 5.71
C ALA A 487 -14.18 46.27 5.53
N ARG A 488 -13.24 46.98 6.18
CA ARG A 488 -11.82 46.62 6.17
C ARG A 488 -11.56 45.26 6.81
N ARG A 489 -12.19 44.96 7.96
CA ARG A 489 -12.01 43.67 8.64
C ARG A 489 -12.63 42.51 7.85
N ILE A 490 -13.77 42.73 7.21
CA ILE A 490 -14.47 41.71 6.43
C ILE A 490 -13.70 41.36 5.14
N LEU A 491 -13.25 42.38 4.41
CA LEU A 491 -12.62 42.18 3.10
C LEU A 491 -11.13 41.84 3.17
N MET A 492 -10.44 42.20 4.26
CA MET A 492 -9.03 41.88 4.49
C MET A 492 -8.84 40.79 5.56
N ALA A 493 -9.87 40.02 5.86
CA ALA A 493 -9.72 38.87 6.76
C ALA A 493 -8.72 37.86 6.16
N PRO A 494 -7.75 37.38 6.94
CA PRO A 494 -6.78 36.39 6.47
C PRO A 494 -7.51 35.10 6.10
N LYS A 495 -7.28 34.62 4.88
CA LYS A 495 -7.89 33.37 4.39
C LYS A 495 -6.98 32.19 4.70
N PRO A 496 -7.50 31.09 5.28
CA PRO A 496 -6.68 29.91 5.55
C PRO A 496 -6.13 29.34 4.25
N ALA A 497 -4.87 28.91 4.28
CA ALA A 497 -4.19 28.36 3.11
C ALA A 497 -4.65 26.90 2.85
N PRO A 498 -5.03 26.52 1.61
CA PRO A 498 -5.55 25.19 1.29
C PRO A 498 -4.47 24.10 1.49
N VAL A 499 -4.69 23.02 2.25
CA VAL A 499 -3.59 22.09 2.56
C VAL A 499 -3.34 21.11 1.39
N LEU A 500 -2.14 21.15 0.79
CA LEU A 500 -1.69 20.16 -0.19
C LEU A 500 -1.31 18.88 0.56
N GLN A 501 -2.25 17.95 0.68
CA GLN A 501 -2.01 16.64 1.30
C GLN A 501 -1.92 15.57 0.22
N SER A 502 -1.14 14.53 0.51
CA SER A 502 -1.12 13.32 -0.31
C SER A 502 -2.51 12.69 -0.38
N ALA A 503 -2.90 12.17 -1.55
CA ALA A 503 -4.11 11.36 -1.72
C ALA A 503 -4.08 10.04 -0.93
N PHE A 504 -2.92 9.67 -0.38
CA PHE A 504 -2.69 8.47 0.42
C PHE A 504 -2.61 8.76 1.92
N LYS A 505 -2.83 10.01 2.33
CA LYS A 505 -2.99 10.35 3.74
C LYS A 505 -4.24 9.62 4.27
N ASP A 506 -4.14 9.07 5.48
CA ASP A 506 -5.14 8.24 6.17
C ASP A 506 -5.28 6.77 5.74
N ARG A 507 -4.55 6.30 4.72
CA ARG A 507 -4.58 4.87 4.32
C ARG A 507 -3.92 3.92 5.33
N ASP A 508 -3.17 4.45 6.29
CA ASP A 508 -2.55 3.70 7.39
C ASP A 508 -3.56 3.01 8.32
N ARG A 509 -4.81 3.48 8.32
CA ARG A 509 -5.87 2.87 9.15
C ARG A 509 -6.19 1.43 8.73
N PHE A 510 -5.88 1.08 7.48
CA PHE A 510 -6.17 -0.24 6.94
C PHE A 510 -4.91 -1.09 6.86
N GLN A 511 -5.08 -2.39 7.11
CA GLN A 511 -4.01 -3.37 6.97
C GLN A 511 -3.51 -3.39 5.53
N LEU A 512 -2.18 -3.33 5.39
CA LEU A 512 -1.51 -3.31 4.09
C LEU A 512 -1.90 -4.55 3.26
N GLY A 513 -2.10 -4.38 1.95
CA GLY A 513 -2.42 -5.49 1.05
C GLY A 513 -3.89 -5.94 1.05
N THR A 514 -4.74 -5.39 1.93
CA THR A 514 -6.18 -5.68 1.94
C THR A 514 -6.95 -4.86 0.90
N LEU A 515 -8.14 -5.33 0.51
CA LEU A 515 -9.03 -4.57 -0.37
C LEU A 515 -9.42 -3.22 0.25
N SER A 516 -9.63 -3.17 1.57
CA SER A 516 -9.96 -1.93 2.28
C SER A 516 -8.85 -0.89 2.18
N HIS A 517 -7.60 -1.33 2.26
CA HIS A 517 -6.43 -0.47 2.01
C HIS A 517 -6.38 0.02 0.56
N SER A 518 -6.69 -0.86 -0.40
CA SER A 518 -6.74 -0.48 -1.81
C SER A 518 -7.84 0.54 -2.14
N LEU A 519 -9.01 0.41 -1.51
CA LEU A 519 -10.16 1.30 -1.74
C LEU A 519 -10.18 2.53 -0.81
N ASN A 520 -9.32 2.57 0.21
CA ASN A 520 -9.36 3.57 1.29
C ASN A 520 -10.75 3.68 1.95
N SER A 521 -11.43 2.55 2.10
CA SER A 521 -12.76 2.42 2.71
C SER A 521 -12.93 1.02 3.29
N GLN A 522 -13.74 0.87 4.34
CA GLN A 522 -13.97 -0.44 4.95
C GLN A 522 -14.80 -1.32 4.01
N ALA A 523 -14.19 -2.39 3.48
CA ALA A 523 -14.91 -3.40 2.73
C ALA A 523 -15.68 -4.34 3.69
N ASN A 524 -16.75 -4.97 3.19
CA ASN A 524 -17.51 -5.95 3.95
C ASN A 524 -16.60 -7.11 4.40
N GLY A 525 -16.68 -7.47 5.68
CA GLY A 525 -15.85 -8.52 6.28
C GLY A 525 -14.43 -8.09 6.64
N TYR A 526 -14.10 -6.79 6.55
CA TYR A 526 -12.81 -6.29 7.02
C TYR A 526 -12.72 -6.33 8.55
N LEU A 527 -11.75 -7.08 9.05
CA LEU A 527 -11.40 -7.19 10.46
C LEU A 527 -10.08 -6.45 10.69
N GLU A 528 -10.12 -5.46 11.58
CA GLU A 528 -8.93 -4.72 12.01
C GLU A 528 -7.96 -5.62 12.77
N LEU A 529 -6.66 -5.32 12.67
CA LEU A 529 -5.66 -6.01 13.47
C LEU A 529 -5.74 -5.52 14.91
N SER A 530 -5.81 -6.48 15.84
CA SER A 530 -5.73 -6.18 17.27
C SER A 530 -4.40 -5.53 17.63
N ASP A 531 -4.46 -4.67 18.64
CA ASP A 531 -3.27 -4.10 19.27
C ASP A 531 -2.46 -5.16 20.02
N TRP A 532 -1.17 -4.87 20.23
CA TRP A 532 -0.26 -5.77 20.95
C TRP A 532 -0.73 -5.98 22.40
N PRO A 533 -0.71 -7.22 22.92
CA PRO A 533 -0.97 -7.46 24.34
C PRO A 533 0.13 -6.82 25.20
N ALA A 534 -0.26 -6.27 26.36
CA ALA A 534 0.68 -5.72 27.33
C ALA A 534 1.52 -6.81 28.04
N VAL A 535 0.99 -8.02 28.16
CA VAL A 535 1.65 -9.17 28.79
C VAL A 535 1.52 -10.38 27.85
N ALA A 536 2.63 -11.05 27.55
CA ALA A 536 2.61 -12.28 26.76
C ALA A 536 1.95 -13.41 27.55
N PRO A 537 1.03 -14.18 26.96
CA PRO A 537 0.60 -15.45 27.52
C PRO A 537 1.75 -16.44 27.68
N ASP A 538 1.66 -17.31 28.66
CA ASP A 538 2.74 -18.23 29.06
C ASP A 538 3.24 -19.09 27.88
N GLN A 539 4.57 -19.29 27.81
CA GLN A 539 5.23 -20.00 26.71
C GLN A 539 4.91 -21.50 26.71
N SER A 540 4.56 -22.05 27.87
CA SER A 540 4.20 -23.46 28.09
C SER A 540 3.02 -23.92 27.22
N VAL A 541 2.07 -23.03 26.89
CA VAL A 541 0.88 -23.32 26.07
C VAL A 541 1.24 -23.70 24.63
N ARG A 542 2.46 -23.39 24.17
CA ARG A 542 2.96 -23.60 22.79
C ARG A 542 3.97 -24.74 22.67
N ILE A 543 4.35 -25.36 23.79
CA ILE A 543 5.24 -26.52 23.81
C ILE A 543 4.35 -27.76 23.91
N VAL A 544 4.29 -28.54 22.83
CA VAL A 544 3.75 -29.90 22.88
C VAL A 544 4.95 -30.83 22.95
N GLU A 545 5.11 -31.55 24.06
CA GLU A 545 6.08 -32.63 24.19
C GLU A 545 5.87 -33.62 23.03
N VAL A 546 6.93 -33.88 22.28
CA VAL A 546 6.92 -34.90 21.23
C VAL A 546 6.91 -36.25 21.92
N VAL A 547 5.75 -36.88 22.04
CA VAL A 547 5.65 -38.29 22.45
C VAL A 547 6.10 -39.14 21.27
N GLU A 548 7.30 -39.70 21.36
CA GLU A 548 7.74 -40.79 20.48
C GLU A 548 6.90 -42.05 20.76
N PRO A 549 6.43 -42.79 19.73
CA PRO A 549 5.71 -44.04 19.95
C PRO A 549 6.67 -45.14 20.40
N ALA A 550 6.53 -45.56 21.66
CA ALA A 550 7.22 -46.71 22.23
C ALA A 550 6.80 -48.03 21.56
N GLY A 551 7.77 -48.84 21.12
CA GLY A 551 7.54 -50.25 20.83
C GLY A 551 8.56 -50.96 19.92
N ALA A 552 9.67 -51.45 20.49
CA ALA A 552 10.28 -52.74 20.12
C ALA A 552 11.26 -53.22 21.23
N PRO A 553 11.31 -54.53 21.58
CA PRO A 553 12.01 -55.03 22.76
C PRO A 553 13.49 -55.35 22.47
N VAL A 554 14.37 -55.12 23.46
CA VAL A 554 15.80 -55.47 23.41
C VAL A 554 16.12 -56.53 24.47
N PHE A 555 16.64 -57.67 24.01
CA PHE A 555 17.38 -58.71 24.76
C PHE A 555 18.56 -59.10 23.84
N GLY A 556 19.83 -59.24 24.23
CA GLY A 556 20.51 -59.25 25.52
C GLY A 556 22.04 -59.06 25.37
N LYS A 557 22.73 -59.04 26.53
CA LYS A 557 24.10 -58.55 26.81
C LYS A 557 25.28 -59.46 26.40
N SER A 558 26.46 -58.86 26.20
CA SER A 558 27.80 -59.17 26.81
C SER A 558 28.90 -58.44 25.98
N LYS A 559 30.03 -57.89 26.45
CA LYS A 559 30.84 -57.74 27.69
C LYS A 559 31.78 -56.52 27.44
N PRO A 560 32.45 -55.94 28.46
CA PRO A 560 33.91 -55.97 28.38
C PRO A 560 34.61 -56.31 29.71
N GLY A 561 35.83 -56.83 29.61
CA GLY A 561 36.71 -57.25 30.71
C GLY A 561 37.66 -56.15 31.19
N LYS A 562 38.13 -56.34 32.43
CA LYS A 562 38.91 -55.46 33.32
C LYS A 562 40.39 -55.28 32.98
N SER A 563 40.97 -54.17 33.47
CA SER A 563 42.18 -54.05 34.32
C SER A 563 42.52 -52.54 34.46
N ASP A 564 42.93 -51.90 35.55
CA ASP A 564 43.26 -52.28 36.92
C ASP A 564 43.16 -51.03 37.84
N GLU A 565 42.97 -51.32 39.13
CA GLU A 565 43.16 -50.55 40.39
C GLU A 565 44.14 -49.34 40.40
N LYS A 566 44.13 -48.33 41.28
CA LYS A 566 43.67 -48.02 42.66
C LYS A 566 43.93 -46.48 42.82
N PHE A 567 43.22 -45.68 43.60
CA PHE A 567 43.55 -45.31 45.00
C PHE A 567 42.91 -43.93 45.32
N TYR A 568 42.59 -43.70 46.61
CA TYR A 568 41.90 -42.55 47.28
C TYR A 568 42.19 -41.13 46.71
N SER A 569 41.19 -40.26 46.49
CA SER A 569 40.38 -39.45 47.43
C SER A 569 41.04 -38.15 47.88
N ASP A 570 40.31 -37.06 47.60
CA ASP A 570 40.06 -35.86 48.42
C ASP A 570 40.94 -34.60 48.33
N SER A 571 40.21 -33.49 48.51
CA SER A 571 40.61 -32.15 49.00
C SER A 571 41.03 -31.08 47.99
N GLU A 572 40.05 -30.21 47.70
CA GLU A 572 39.96 -28.74 47.94
C GLU A 572 41.18 -27.80 47.81
N GLU A 573 40.81 -26.53 47.51
CA GLU A 573 41.59 -25.27 47.55
C GLU A 573 42.54 -25.03 46.35
N GLU A 574 42.79 -23.83 45.84
CA GLU A 574 42.22 -22.47 45.75
C GLU A 574 43.36 -21.65 45.08
N GLU A 575 43.01 -20.66 44.24
CA GLU A 575 43.79 -19.45 43.90
C GLU A 575 45.16 -19.58 43.15
N GLU A 576 45.27 -18.99 41.94
CA GLU A 576 45.97 -17.71 41.61
C GLU A 576 47.51 -17.82 41.76
N GLU A 577 48.41 -17.39 40.88
CA GLU A 577 48.44 -16.49 39.72
C GLU A 577 49.83 -16.67 39.03
N GLU A 578 50.04 -15.95 37.93
CA GLU A 578 51.31 -15.48 37.35
C GLU A 578 51.97 -16.19 36.15
N GLU A 579 52.58 -15.32 35.35
CA GLU A 579 52.77 -15.33 33.90
C GLU A 579 54.14 -15.88 33.43
N GLU A 580 54.16 -16.22 32.14
CA GLU A 580 55.14 -15.79 31.11
C GLU A 580 55.68 -16.92 30.23
N GLY A 581 55.73 -16.64 28.91
CA GLY A 581 56.76 -17.21 28.03
C GLY A 581 56.33 -17.93 26.75
N SER A 582 56.09 -17.14 25.69
CA SER A 582 56.61 -17.31 24.31
C SER A 582 56.33 -18.57 23.46
N SER A 583 55.75 -18.30 22.27
CA SER A 583 55.99 -18.90 20.92
C SER A 583 55.80 -20.42 20.72
N SER A 584 55.25 -20.98 19.66
CA SER A 584 54.72 -20.54 18.37
C SER A 584 54.19 -21.81 17.66
N GLU A 585 53.13 -21.65 16.86
CA GLU A 585 52.76 -22.45 15.67
C GLU A 585 52.25 -23.91 15.80
N ASP A 586 50.97 -24.03 15.44
CA ASP A 586 50.33 -25.01 14.55
C ASP A 586 50.25 -26.51 14.93
N SER A 587 49.06 -26.91 15.39
CA SER A 587 48.03 -27.59 14.56
C SER A 587 47.29 -28.75 15.25
N SER A 588 45.96 -28.70 15.11
CA SER A 588 44.98 -29.79 15.21
C SER A 588 44.63 -30.38 16.59
N SER A 589 43.45 -30.04 17.10
CA SER A 589 42.23 -30.89 17.10
C SER A 589 41.28 -30.58 18.27
N SER A 590 39.97 -30.56 17.94
CA SER A 590 38.84 -31.01 18.76
C SER A 590 38.81 -30.60 20.25
N SER A 591 37.97 -29.65 20.67
CA SER A 591 36.60 -29.82 21.19
C SER A 591 36.44 -28.67 22.23
N SER A 592 35.34 -28.01 22.53
CA SER A 592 33.92 -28.30 22.50
C SER A 592 33.19 -27.00 22.87
N GLU A 593 32.30 -26.49 22.03
CA GLU A 593 31.15 -25.70 22.49
C GLU A 593 29.92 -26.10 21.65
N ALA A 594 29.23 -27.13 22.14
CA ALA A 594 27.84 -27.41 21.86
C ALA A 594 27.07 -26.92 23.11
N ASN A 595 26.01 -26.13 23.06
CA ASN A 595 24.89 -26.08 22.13
C ASN A 595 24.19 -24.73 22.25
N LEU A 596 23.95 -24.02 21.13
CA LEU A 596 22.66 -23.39 20.74
C LEU A 596 22.85 -22.44 19.53
N ARG A 597 23.21 -23.00 18.37
CA ARG A 597 23.02 -22.34 17.07
C ARG A 597 22.70 -23.40 16.02
N PHE A 598 21.42 -23.62 15.75
CA PHE A 598 21.02 -24.40 14.58
C PHE A 598 19.78 -23.81 13.94
N VAL A 599 19.97 -22.78 13.09
CA VAL A 599 19.04 -22.43 12.01
C VAL A 599 19.85 -21.79 10.85
N LEU A 600 19.71 -22.40 9.66
CA LEU A 600 19.91 -21.85 8.30
C LEU A 600 21.33 -21.61 7.74
N THR A 601 21.86 -22.64 7.09
CA THR A 601 22.65 -22.49 5.85
C THR A 601 22.57 -23.78 5.02
N SER A 602 21.61 -23.87 4.10
CA SER A 602 21.74 -24.67 2.85
C SER A 602 20.52 -24.48 1.97
N PHE A 603 20.64 -23.62 0.94
CA PHE A 603 20.16 -23.79 -0.44
C PHE A 603 20.20 -22.43 -1.18
N CYS A 604 21.40 -22.01 -1.59
CA CYS A 604 21.56 -21.12 -2.74
C CYS A 604 21.84 -22.03 -3.94
N VAL A 605 20.83 -22.33 -4.74
CA VAL A 605 21.04 -22.96 -6.05
C VAL A 605 21.44 -21.84 -7.02
N HIS A 606 22.69 -21.87 -7.45
CA HIS A 606 23.11 -21.26 -8.70
C HIS A 606 22.26 -21.86 -9.83
N VAL A 607 21.51 -21.00 -10.53
CA VAL A 607 21.03 -21.32 -11.87
C VAL A 607 21.71 -20.32 -12.79
N GLU A 608 22.66 -20.84 -13.55
CA GLU A 608 23.30 -20.17 -14.68
C GLU A 608 22.22 -19.76 -15.69
N SER A 609 22.24 -18.49 -16.08
CA SER A 609 21.47 -17.99 -17.20
C SER A 609 22.23 -18.33 -18.47
N GLU A 610 21.75 -19.33 -19.21
CA GLU A 610 22.16 -19.58 -20.59
C GLU A 610 21.82 -18.38 -21.46
N SER A 611 22.84 -17.86 -22.13
CA SER A 611 22.78 -16.82 -23.14
C SER A 611 22.32 -17.41 -24.46
N GLU A 612 21.15 -16.99 -24.95
CA GLU A 612 20.79 -17.15 -26.36
C GLU A 612 21.54 -16.08 -27.18
N SER A 613 22.55 -16.53 -27.92
CA SER A 613 23.25 -15.76 -28.93
C SER A 613 22.52 -15.87 -30.27
N GLU A 614 21.84 -14.81 -30.68
CA GLU A 614 21.51 -14.62 -32.10
C GLU A 614 22.67 -13.89 -32.78
N SER A 615 23.19 -14.54 -33.81
CA SER A 615 24.28 -14.07 -34.67
C SER A 615 23.67 -13.48 -35.92
N GLU A 616 23.99 -12.23 -36.22
CA GLU A 616 23.96 -11.71 -37.59
C GLU A 616 25.31 -11.05 -37.89
N GLU A 617 26.00 -11.62 -38.87
CA GLU A 617 27.24 -11.13 -39.47
C GLU A 617 26.96 -10.08 -40.56
N ASN A 618 28.04 -9.36 -40.90
CA ASN A 618 28.28 -8.42 -42.00
C ASN A 618 28.05 -6.93 -41.67
N SER A 619 28.94 -5.98 -41.97
CA SER A 619 30.24 -5.98 -42.66
C SER A 619 30.85 -4.57 -42.57
N ASP A 620 32.17 -4.51 -42.44
CA ASP A 620 33.11 -3.58 -43.08
C ASP A 620 33.07 -2.04 -42.88
N ASP A 621 34.16 -1.60 -42.24
CA ASP A 621 35.15 -0.61 -42.73
C ASP A 621 34.75 0.87 -42.97
N SER A 622 35.29 1.75 -42.11
CA SER A 622 36.63 2.36 -42.32
C SER A 622 36.76 3.84 -41.89
N ASN A 623 37.93 4.11 -41.30
CA ASN A 623 38.74 5.34 -41.36
C ASN A 623 38.29 6.61 -40.60
N LYS A 624 39.02 6.95 -39.51
CA LYS A 624 40.18 7.90 -39.45
C LYS A 624 39.70 9.36 -39.34
N SER A 625 40.23 10.23 -38.47
CA SER A 625 41.59 10.33 -37.96
C SER A 625 41.71 11.36 -36.83
N SER A 626 42.64 11.09 -35.90
CA SER A 626 43.73 11.97 -35.41
C SER A 626 43.35 13.27 -34.67
N SER A 627 43.67 13.37 -33.37
CA SER A 627 44.97 13.87 -32.81
C SER A 627 44.85 15.35 -32.43
N SER A 628 45.43 15.93 -31.39
CA SER A 628 46.44 15.54 -30.40
C SER A 628 46.72 16.79 -29.55
N GLN A 629 47.07 16.60 -28.27
CA GLN A 629 48.09 17.37 -27.50
C GLN A 629 47.82 18.89 -27.27
N SER A 630 48.26 19.55 -26.20
CA SER A 630 49.29 19.29 -25.18
C SER A 630 49.16 20.34 -24.04
N ASP A 631 49.67 19.97 -22.85
CA ASP A 631 50.56 20.74 -21.93
C ASP A 631 50.22 22.18 -21.47
N SER A 632 50.65 22.69 -20.31
CA SER A 632 51.08 22.22 -18.99
C SER A 632 51.42 23.48 -18.14
N GLU A 633 51.58 23.29 -16.82
CA GLU A 633 52.39 24.12 -15.88
C GLU A 633 51.80 25.29 -15.01
N LYS A 634 51.68 24.97 -13.71
CA LYS A 634 52.33 25.57 -12.50
C LYS A 634 52.23 27.09 -12.17
N LYS A 635 51.72 27.43 -10.96
CA LYS A 635 52.51 27.86 -9.75
C LYS A 635 51.65 28.38 -8.56
N LYS A 636 51.76 27.65 -7.44
CA LYS A 636 51.98 28.00 -6.01
C LYS A 636 51.61 29.38 -5.36
N LYS A 637 51.01 29.23 -4.16
CA LYS A 637 51.24 29.87 -2.82
C LYS A 637 50.49 31.15 -2.42
N THR A 638 49.67 31.07 -1.36
CA THR A 638 49.98 31.68 -0.03
C THR A 638 49.13 31.11 1.12
N LEU A 639 49.78 30.86 2.26
CA LEU A 639 49.22 30.47 3.57
C LEU A 639 48.62 31.65 4.33
N LYS A 640 47.65 31.39 5.22
CA LYS A 640 47.69 31.87 6.62
C LYS A 640 46.75 31.08 7.54
N ASN A 641 47.36 30.35 8.49
CA ASN A 641 46.75 29.78 9.70
C ASN A 641 46.52 30.87 10.76
N LYS A 642 45.48 30.73 11.59
CA LYS A 642 45.49 31.14 13.00
C LYS A 642 44.66 30.18 13.86
N LYS A 643 45.23 29.83 15.02
CA LYS A 643 44.85 28.83 16.02
C LYS A 643 43.76 29.32 17.00
N LEU A 644 43.06 28.32 17.56
CA LEU A 644 42.48 28.14 18.92
C LEU A 644 41.69 29.28 19.58
N GLN A 645 40.47 28.96 20.04
CA GLN A 645 40.17 28.85 21.48
C GLN A 645 38.82 28.14 21.74
N GLN A 646 38.87 27.13 22.61
CA GLN A 646 37.73 26.51 23.29
C GLN A 646 37.22 27.46 24.38
N GLN A 647 35.91 27.64 24.48
CA GLN A 647 35.23 27.98 25.74
C GLN A 647 33.88 27.24 25.81
N LYS A 648 33.67 26.55 26.94
CA LYS A 648 32.43 25.91 27.39
C LYS A 648 31.31 26.94 27.58
N PRO A 649 30.03 26.53 27.55
CA PRO A 649 29.00 27.19 28.34
C PRO A 649 28.58 26.30 29.52
N ASP A 650 28.54 26.92 30.70
CA ASP A 650 27.98 26.37 31.94
C ASP A 650 26.45 26.34 31.89
N SER A 651 25.90 25.31 32.54
CA SER A 651 24.49 25.10 32.84
C SER A 651 23.97 26.05 33.93
N LYS A 652 22.73 26.56 33.79
CA LYS A 652 21.61 26.30 34.73
C LYS A 652 20.34 27.11 34.41
N ASP A 653 19.22 26.42 34.66
CA ASP A 653 17.86 26.88 34.99
C ASP A 653 16.98 27.49 33.89
N ARG A 654 15.95 26.76 33.44
CA ARG A 654 14.61 26.74 34.07
C ARG A 654 13.63 25.78 33.36
N TYR A 655 12.74 25.26 34.17
CA TYR A 655 11.77 24.18 33.99
C TYR A 655 10.34 24.77 33.84
N TRP A 656 9.43 24.03 33.18
CA TRP A 656 7.95 24.24 33.04
C TRP A 656 7.51 25.43 32.14
N SER A 657 6.47 25.38 31.28
CA SER A 657 5.12 24.80 31.40
C SER A 657 4.32 24.79 30.06
N HIS A 658 3.41 23.82 29.92
CA HIS A 658 2.03 23.84 29.35
C HIS A 658 1.75 24.35 27.91
N ALA A 659 1.15 23.53 27.03
CA ALA A 659 -0.25 23.07 26.99
C ALA A 659 -1.26 24.19 26.72
N VAL A 660 -1.72 24.27 25.46
CA VAL A 660 -3.07 24.66 25.00
C VAL A 660 -3.39 23.80 23.78
#